data_AF-A0A6P0ES76-F1
#
_entry.id   AF-A0A6P0ES76-F1
#
_cell.length_a   1.000
_cell.length_b   1.000
_cell.length_c   1.000
_cell.angle_alpha   90.00
_cell.angle_beta   90.00
_cell.angle_gamma   90.00
#
_symmetry.space_group_name_H-M   'P 1'
#
loop_
_entity.id
_entity.type
_entity.pdbx_description
1 polymer ?
#
loop_
_entity_poly.entity_id
_entity_poly.type
_entity_poly.pdbx_seq_one_letter_code
_entity_poly.pdbx_strand_id
1 'polypeptide(L)'
;MSELAVPELSLVVLIGASGSGKSTFARRHFRPTQVLSSDVCRGLVSDDENDQAATADAFAVLQFIAATRLRAGKLTVVDATSVRKEDRASLVQLARDHDVLPVAIVLDVPEGVCLERNAARADRQLDRAVIARQRADLRRGLSGLSREGFRKVHRLSSVDEVESVVVTYEKAYNDLRDQTGPFDVVGDVHGCRAELEELLGRLGYTVTRDADGRPVDAVPPAGRRAVFLGDLVDRGPDSPGVLRLVMGMVRAGHALCVPGNHENKLVKALRGRDVQITHGLETTLAQLAGESEEFRRDVADFCHGLVSHYVLDGGALVVAHAGLTEELQGRASGRVRSFALYGDTTGETDEFGLPVRYPWAQDYRGRAMVLYGHTPVPEPEWVNNTMCLDTGCVFGGRLTALRYPERELVDVPAERTWYEPARPFLPDAGPAPERPAEVLDVADVLGKRAVETRLAGRVTVREENAAAAIEVMSRFALAPQALAYLPPTMSPVATSTREDLLEHPAEAFSYYRGEGVAEVVCQEKHMGSRAVALVRRADATGDPGRPVGERGALYTRTGRAFLGADLTTAFLARLATDVADAGVFDELDSDWVLLDGELLPWSVKAGDLIRDQYASVGAAARAVLPVAGSLLAQAAARGLDVAGLLDRQRTRAADAQAFTDAYRRYCWPTDGLTGTAFAAFQVLGAAGRTFADRPHAWHLSVADRLAAADPELLRSTARHVLDVTDPAAEQAATEWWTALTADGGEGMVVKPAANLTRGRRGVVQPGLKVRGREYLRLVYGPDYTAPANLTRLRERNLGRKRGLALREYALGLEGLERLARGEPMWRVHECVFAVLALESEPVDPRL
;
A
#
# COMPACT_ATOMS: atom_id res chain seq x y z
N MET A 1 12.59 -34.96 37.21
CA MET A 1 12.94 -33.64 36.66
C MET A 1 11.67 -32.80 36.71
N SER A 2 11.76 -31.57 37.22
CA SER A 2 10.64 -30.62 37.20
C SER A 2 10.60 -29.92 35.84
N GLU A 3 9.39 -29.66 35.32
CA GLU A 3 9.19 -28.92 34.07
C GLU A 3 8.65 -27.51 34.36
N LEU A 4 9.18 -26.52 33.65
CA LEU A 4 8.71 -25.13 33.67
C LEU A 4 8.10 -24.78 32.31
N ALA A 5 6.78 -24.84 32.23
CA ALA A 5 6.04 -24.41 31.04
C ALA A 5 6.04 -22.87 30.93
N VAL A 6 6.53 -22.36 29.80
CA VAL A 6 6.62 -20.93 29.47
C VAL A 6 5.90 -20.65 28.15
N PRO A 7 4.98 -19.67 28.06
CA PRO A 7 4.34 -19.31 26.79
C PRO A 7 5.37 -18.85 25.77
N GLU A 8 5.26 -19.33 24.53
CA GLU A 8 6.15 -18.95 23.42
C GLU A 8 6.16 -17.42 23.17
N LEU A 9 5.03 -16.76 23.42
CA LEU A 9 4.90 -15.31 23.41
C LEU A 9 4.68 -14.79 24.83
N SER A 10 5.77 -14.48 25.52
CA SER A 10 5.74 -13.93 26.87
C SER A 10 6.92 -13.01 27.18
N LEU A 11 6.79 -12.24 28.26
CA LEU A 11 7.91 -11.57 28.91
C LEU A 11 8.26 -12.34 30.19
N VAL A 12 9.40 -13.02 30.17
CA VAL A 12 9.92 -13.75 31.32
C VAL A 12 10.81 -12.82 32.13
N VAL A 13 10.56 -12.71 33.43
CA VAL A 13 11.38 -11.94 34.37
C VAL A 13 12.07 -12.92 35.31
N LEU A 14 13.40 -12.95 35.25
CA LEU A 14 14.21 -13.68 36.23
C LEU A 14 14.28 -12.85 37.53
N ILE A 15 14.00 -13.50 38.66
CA ILE A 15 13.94 -12.84 39.96
C ILE A 15 14.85 -13.58 40.92
N GLY A 16 15.78 -12.88 41.57
CA GLY A 16 16.68 -13.49 42.55
C GLY A 16 17.84 -12.59 42.93
N ALA A 17 18.41 -12.82 44.11
CA ALA A 17 19.58 -12.07 44.59
C ALA A 17 20.80 -12.24 43.68
N SER A 18 21.78 -11.34 43.78
CA SER A 18 23.09 -11.55 43.16
C SER A 18 23.72 -12.84 43.67
N GLY A 19 24.41 -13.59 42.81
CA GLY A 19 24.92 -14.93 43.13
C GLY A 19 23.88 -16.06 43.05
N SER A 20 22.59 -15.79 42.84
CA SER A 20 21.58 -16.86 42.81
C SER A 20 21.65 -17.78 41.59
N GLY A 21 22.38 -17.39 40.54
CA GLY A 21 22.58 -18.18 39.32
C GLY A 21 21.72 -17.76 38.12
N LYS A 22 20.99 -16.63 38.17
CA LYS A 22 20.09 -16.16 37.10
C LYS A 22 20.73 -16.15 35.71
N SER A 23 21.89 -15.51 35.54
CA SER A 23 22.57 -15.41 34.24
C SER A 23 23.06 -16.77 33.72
N THR A 24 23.40 -17.70 34.63
CA THR A 24 23.76 -19.07 34.26
C THR A 24 22.51 -19.85 33.84
N PHE A 25 21.42 -19.71 34.59
CA PHE A 25 20.12 -20.29 34.25
C PHE A 25 19.62 -19.77 32.90
N ALA A 26 19.70 -18.47 32.66
CA ALA A 26 19.28 -17.82 31.42
C ALA A 26 20.03 -18.39 30.21
N ARG A 27 21.37 -18.47 30.31
CA ARG A 27 22.24 -19.01 29.26
C ARG A 27 22.01 -20.49 28.98
N ARG A 28 21.63 -21.26 29.99
CA ARG A 28 21.37 -22.70 29.85
C ARG A 28 20.02 -22.98 29.17
N HIS A 29 18.99 -22.21 29.48
CA HIS A 29 17.61 -22.54 29.08
C HIS A 29 17.04 -21.67 27.96
N PHE A 30 17.66 -20.53 27.64
CA PHE A 30 17.19 -19.62 26.60
C PHE A 30 18.29 -19.30 25.60
N ARG A 31 17.89 -18.96 24.38
CA ARG A 31 18.83 -18.53 23.33
C ARG A 31 19.48 -17.21 23.75
N PRO A 32 20.75 -16.95 23.41
CA PRO A 32 21.41 -15.69 23.73
C PRO A 32 20.62 -14.45 23.27
N THR A 33 19.97 -14.54 22.11
CA THR A 33 19.14 -13.46 21.55
C THR A 33 17.81 -13.26 22.28
N GLN A 34 17.39 -14.16 23.16
CA GLN A 34 16.17 -14.01 23.97
C GLN A 34 16.43 -13.29 25.30
N VAL A 35 17.68 -13.28 25.78
CA VAL A 35 18.06 -12.78 27.10
C VAL A 35 18.55 -11.34 27.01
N LEU A 36 17.90 -10.45 27.75
CA LEU A 36 18.27 -9.05 27.92
C LEU A 36 18.81 -8.86 29.33
N SER A 37 20.13 -8.64 29.45
CA SER A 37 20.79 -8.40 30.73
C SER A 37 20.87 -6.91 31.02
N SER A 38 20.49 -6.51 32.24
CA SER A 38 20.67 -5.13 32.70
C SER A 38 22.14 -4.72 32.79
N ASP A 39 23.03 -5.69 33.03
CA ASP A 39 24.48 -5.43 33.14
C ASP A 39 25.10 -5.20 31.76
N VAL A 40 24.72 -6.00 30.76
CA VAL A 40 25.12 -5.78 29.35
C VAL A 40 24.61 -4.44 28.83
N CYS A 41 23.34 -4.10 29.11
CA CYS A 41 22.77 -2.81 28.69
C CYS A 41 23.50 -1.63 29.36
N ARG A 42 24.03 -1.81 30.57
CA ARG A 42 24.85 -0.81 31.26
C ARG A 42 26.19 -0.64 30.56
N GLY A 43 26.88 -1.74 30.25
CA GLY A 43 28.11 -1.70 29.45
C GLY A 43 27.92 -1.00 28.11
N LEU A 44 26.77 -1.17 27.44
CA LEU A 44 26.46 -0.49 26.17
C LEU A 44 26.33 1.04 26.29
N VAL A 45 25.96 1.57 27.45
CA VAL A 45 25.73 3.02 27.64
C VAL A 45 26.87 3.73 28.39
N SER A 46 27.69 3.00 29.13
CA SER A 46 28.77 3.57 29.96
C SER A 46 30.16 2.96 29.73
N ASP A 47 30.31 2.02 28.80
CA ASP A 47 31.52 1.20 28.60
C ASP A 47 31.96 0.38 29.85
N ASP A 48 31.13 0.33 30.90
CA ASP A 48 31.36 -0.40 32.15
C ASP A 48 30.06 -1.03 32.67
N GLU A 49 29.98 -2.37 32.67
CA GLU A 49 28.83 -3.13 33.20
C GLU A 49 28.58 -2.94 34.70
N ASN A 50 29.49 -2.25 35.41
CA ASN A 50 29.40 -2.01 36.85
C ASN A 50 29.02 -0.58 37.24
N ASP A 51 28.97 0.37 36.29
CA ASP A 51 28.68 1.78 36.57
C ASP A 51 27.23 2.01 37.04
N GLN A 52 27.06 2.15 38.36
CA GLN A 52 25.74 2.31 38.95
C GLN A 52 25.06 3.64 38.57
N ALA A 53 25.79 4.66 38.14
CA ALA A 53 25.21 5.92 37.69
C ALA A 53 24.39 5.76 36.40
N ALA A 54 24.80 4.83 35.53
CA ALA A 54 24.15 4.53 34.25
C ALA A 54 22.93 3.58 34.35
N THR A 55 22.47 3.25 35.57
CA THR A 55 21.38 2.27 35.77
C THR A 55 20.08 2.71 35.08
N ALA A 56 19.73 3.99 35.14
CA ALA A 56 18.51 4.50 34.51
C ALA A 56 18.55 4.33 32.98
N ASP A 57 19.65 4.73 32.35
CA ASP A 57 19.85 4.61 30.90
C ASP A 57 19.92 3.14 30.44
N ALA A 58 20.57 2.28 31.23
CA ALA A 58 20.63 0.85 30.98
C ALA A 58 19.23 0.22 30.94
N PHE A 59 18.35 0.59 31.88
CA PHE A 59 16.97 0.10 31.90
C PHE A 59 16.11 0.71 30.77
N ALA A 60 16.38 1.94 30.35
CA ALA A 60 15.72 2.55 29.19
C ALA A 60 16.05 1.77 27.89
N VAL A 61 17.33 1.42 27.67
CA VAL A 61 17.75 0.57 26.55
C VAL A 61 17.15 -0.82 26.65
N LEU A 62 17.19 -1.45 27.83
CA LEU A 62 16.61 -2.77 28.06
C LEU A 62 15.11 -2.79 27.72
N GLN A 63 14.35 -1.81 28.20
CA GLN A 63 12.92 -1.71 27.94
C GLN A 63 12.62 -1.43 26.47
N PHE A 64 13.43 -0.60 25.79
CA PHE A 64 13.30 -0.35 24.35
C PHE A 64 13.50 -1.61 23.52
N ILE A 65 14.55 -2.39 23.82
CA ILE A 65 14.81 -3.66 23.14
C ILE A 65 13.69 -4.66 23.44
N ALA A 66 13.28 -4.77 24.71
CA ALA A 66 12.19 -5.65 25.11
C ALA A 66 10.88 -5.31 24.38
N ALA A 67 10.48 -4.03 24.35
CA ALA A 67 9.31 -3.53 23.63
C ALA A 67 9.36 -3.90 22.14
N THR A 68 10.51 -3.69 21.50
CA THR A 68 10.72 -3.99 20.08
C THR A 68 10.56 -5.49 19.79
N ARG A 69 11.11 -6.34 20.65
CA ARG A 69 10.99 -7.80 20.52
C ARG A 69 9.57 -8.30 20.76
N LEU A 70 8.90 -7.79 21.79
CA LEU A 70 7.51 -8.15 22.10
C LEU A 70 6.55 -7.70 21.00
N ARG A 71 6.78 -6.53 20.40
CA ARG A 71 6.04 -6.08 19.20
C ARG A 71 6.20 -7.06 18.04
N ALA A 72 7.41 -7.58 17.82
CA ALA A 72 7.71 -8.59 16.81
C ALA A 72 7.27 -10.03 17.18
N GLY A 73 6.52 -10.22 18.27
CA GLY A 73 6.01 -11.53 18.69
C GLY A 73 7.11 -12.48 19.17
N LYS A 74 8.20 -11.97 19.78
CA LYS A 74 9.34 -12.78 20.24
C LYS A 74 9.37 -12.92 21.76
N LEU A 75 9.56 -14.16 22.24
CA LEU A 75 9.92 -14.45 23.63
C LEU A 75 11.08 -13.56 24.08
N THR A 76 10.90 -12.90 25.22
CA THR A 76 11.91 -12.00 25.79
C THR A 76 12.10 -12.33 27.26
N VAL A 77 13.35 -12.54 27.66
CA VAL A 77 13.76 -12.90 29.02
C VAL A 77 14.59 -11.75 29.58
N VAL A 78 14.18 -11.19 30.70
CA VAL A 78 14.90 -10.13 31.39
C VAL A 78 15.74 -10.75 32.50
N ASP A 79 17.06 -10.67 32.35
CA ASP A 79 18.03 -11.02 33.39
C ASP A 79 18.42 -9.76 34.17
N ALA A 80 17.74 -9.57 35.29
CA ALA A 80 18.01 -8.51 36.25
C ALA A 80 17.76 -9.05 37.66
N THR A 81 18.17 -8.31 38.69
CA THR A 81 17.96 -8.75 40.08
C THR A 81 16.46 -8.78 40.43
N SER A 82 15.70 -7.75 40.04
CA SER A 82 14.22 -7.66 40.09
C SER A 82 13.57 -8.10 41.42
N VAL A 83 14.27 -7.94 42.56
CA VAL A 83 13.79 -8.36 43.88
C VAL A 83 12.79 -7.37 44.50
N ARG A 84 12.80 -6.11 44.07
CA ARG A 84 11.86 -5.08 44.55
C ARG A 84 10.62 -5.00 43.67
N LYS A 85 9.49 -4.60 44.28
CA LYS A 85 8.20 -4.52 43.60
C LYS A 85 8.21 -3.43 42.53
N GLU A 86 8.87 -2.30 42.83
CA GLU A 86 8.98 -1.13 41.95
C GLU A 86 9.70 -1.50 40.65
N ASP A 87 10.80 -2.26 40.75
CA ASP A 87 11.58 -2.73 39.61
C ASP A 87 10.74 -3.65 38.70
N ARG A 88 9.89 -4.50 39.28
CA ARG A 88 9.02 -5.42 38.52
C ARG A 88 7.81 -4.74 37.91
N ALA A 89 7.31 -3.66 38.51
CA ALA A 89 6.10 -2.98 38.06
C ALA A 89 6.22 -2.49 36.60
N SER A 90 7.38 -1.92 36.24
CA SER A 90 7.64 -1.47 34.87
C SER A 90 7.65 -2.62 33.86
N LEU A 91 8.20 -3.79 34.22
CA LEU A 91 8.24 -4.98 33.37
C LEU A 91 6.84 -5.61 33.21
N VAL A 92 6.05 -5.65 34.29
CA VAL A 92 4.65 -6.11 34.21
C VAL A 92 3.83 -5.16 33.34
N GLN A 93 4.04 -3.85 33.47
CA GLN A 93 3.38 -2.86 32.63
C GLN A 93 3.77 -3.04 31.15
N LEU A 94 5.07 -3.22 30.86
CA LEU A 94 5.56 -3.47 29.51
C LEU A 94 4.91 -4.72 28.88
N ALA A 95 4.75 -5.81 29.64
CA ALA A 95 4.04 -7.00 29.16
C ALA A 95 2.57 -6.69 28.82
N ARG A 96 1.89 -5.89 29.65
CA ARG A 96 0.50 -5.48 29.45
C ARG A 96 0.34 -4.56 28.24
N ASP A 97 1.21 -3.59 28.07
CA ASP A 97 1.18 -2.64 26.94
C ASP A 97 1.28 -3.37 25.60
N HIS A 98 1.98 -4.51 25.59
CA HIS A 98 2.13 -5.39 24.44
C HIS A 98 1.21 -6.63 24.46
N ASP A 99 0.19 -6.70 25.30
CA ASP A 99 -0.78 -7.81 25.36
C ASP A 99 -0.16 -9.23 25.48
N VAL A 100 1.01 -9.34 26.11
CA VAL A 100 1.70 -10.63 26.36
C VAL A 100 1.62 -11.00 27.84
N LEU A 101 1.81 -12.29 28.14
CA LEU A 101 1.77 -12.79 29.52
C LEU A 101 3.11 -12.49 30.23
N PRO A 102 3.11 -11.79 31.39
CA PRO A 102 4.29 -11.72 32.24
C PRO A 102 4.46 -13.02 33.04
N VAL A 103 5.66 -13.59 32.99
CA VAL A 103 6.06 -14.83 33.69
C VAL A 103 7.20 -14.54 34.64
N ALA A 104 7.08 -14.96 35.90
CA ALA A 104 8.15 -14.85 36.88
C ALA A 104 8.85 -16.20 37.04
N ILE A 105 10.18 -16.23 36.90
CA ILE A 105 11.00 -17.38 37.31
C ILE A 105 11.89 -16.93 38.46
N VAL A 106 11.61 -17.46 39.65
CA VAL A 106 12.23 -17.06 40.90
C VAL A 106 13.28 -18.07 41.34
N LEU A 107 14.53 -17.60 41.50
CA LEU A 107 15.65 -18.38 42.04
C LEU A 107 15.88 -17.97 43.50
N ASP A 108 15.22 -18.67 44.43
CA ASP A 108 15.30 -18.47 45.88
C ASP A 108 16.31 -19.44 46.51
N VAL A 109 17.57 -19.36 46.09
CA VAL A 109 18.64 -20.23 46.59
C VAL A 109 19.16 -19.79 47.97
N PRO A 110 19.78 -20.70 48.76
CA PRO A 110 20.35 -20.35 50.06
C PRO A 110 21.41 -19.24 50.00
N GLU A 111 21.46 -18.38 51.02
CA GLU A 111 22.39 -17.24 51.07
C GLU A 111 23.86 -17.65 51.04
N GLY A 112 24.22 -18.75 51.70
CA GLY A 112 25.59 -19.28 51.67
C GLY A 112 26.06 -19.53 50.23
N VAL A 113 25.19 -20.09 49.39
CA VAL A 113 25.47 -20.34 47.97
C VAL A 113 25.61 -19.04 47.19
N CYS A 114 24.74 -18.04 47.44
CA CYS A 114 24.87 -16.73 46.80
C CYS A 114 26.19 -16.04 47.16
N LEU A 115 26.61 -16.13 48.43
CA LEU A 115 27.86 -15.53 48.91
C LEU A 115 29.09 -16.23 48.33
N GLU A 116 29.10 -17.56 48.30
CA GLU A 116 30.16 -18.36 47.68
C GLU A 116 30.32 -18.02 46.20
N ARG A 117 29.20 -18.01 45.45
CA ARG A 117 29.19 -17.65 44.02
C ARG A 117 29.58 -16.20 43.77
N ASN A 118 29.28 -15.28 44.69
CA ASN A 118 29.70 -13.88 44.59
C ASN A 118 31.20 -13.71 44.87
N ALA A 119 31.76 -14.47 45.82
CA ALA A 119 33.20 -14.44 46.10
C ALA A 119 34.04 -14.98 44.94
N ALA A 120 33.49 -15.91 44.16
CA ALA A 120 34.16 -16.49 42.98
C ALA A 120 34.08 -15.60 41.71
N ARG A 121 33.44 -14.43 41.76
CA ARG A 121 33.32 -13.51 40.61
C ARG A 121 34.60 -12.70 40.41
N ALA A 122 35.06 -12.64 39.16
CA ALA A 122 36.24 -11.88 38.74
C ALA A 122 35.92 -10.45 38.27
N ASP A 123 34.68 -10.22 37.86
CA ASP A 123 34.15 -8.98 37.27
C ASP A 123 33.61 -8.00 38.33
N ARG A 124 32.90 -8.50 39.35
CA ARG A 124 32.36 -7.69 40.45
C ARG A 124 31.98 -8.51 41.68
N GLN A 125 32.44 -8.06 42.86
CA GLN A 125 32.08 -8.64 44.15
C GLN A 125 31.21 -7.65 44.94
N LEU A 126 30.01 -8.07 45.33
CA LEU A 126 29.13 -7.26 46.18
C LEU A 126 29.34 -7.54 47.66
N ASP A 127 29.13 -6.53 48.50
CA ASP A 127 29.15 -6.66 49.95
C ASP A 127 28.06 -7.66 50.43
N ARG A 128 28.38 -8.47 51.43
CA ARG A 128 27.47 -9.43 52.07
C ARG A 128 26.16 -8.78 52.50
N ALA A 129 26.19 -7.55 53.01
CA ALA A 129 25.00 -6.81 53.43
C ALA A 129 24.04 -6.53 52.26
N VAL A 130 24.57 -6.31 51.04
CA VAL A 130 23.76 -6.09 49.83
C VAL A 130 23.04 -7.37 49.43
N ILE A 131 23.72 -8.51 49.46
CA ILE A 131 23.13 -9.82 49.10
C ILE A 131 22.07 -10.23 50.13
N ALA A 132 22.35 -10.04 51.42
CA ALA A 132 21.38 -10.28 52.49
C ALA A 132 20.12 -9.42 52.33
N ARG A 133 20.29 -8.12 52.01
CA ARG A 133 19.17 -7.20 51.72
C ARG A 133 18.35 -7.65 50.51
N GLN A 134 18.99 -7.99 49.40
CA GLN A 134 18.30 -8.47 48.19
C GLN A 134 17.48 -9.72 48.46
N ARG A 135 17.98 -10.64 49.30
CA ARG A 135 17.27 -11.85 49.70
C ARG A 135 16.09 -11.56 50.63
N ALA A 136 16.23 -10.60 51.55
CA ALA A 136 15.13 -10.15 52.39
C ALA A 136 14.02 -9.48 51.54
N ASP A 137 14.39 -8.63 50.58
CA ASP A 137 13.47 -8.00 49.63
C ASP A 137 12.73 -9.05 48.78
N LEU A 138 13.47 -10.05 48.26
CA LEU A 138 12.92 -11.19 47.52
C LEU A 138 11.83 -11.90 48.34
N ARG A 139 12.17 -12.35 49.56
CA ARG A 139 11.27 -13.13 50.41
C ARG A 139 10.02 -12.36 50.81
N ARG A 140 10.12 -11.04 50.97
CA ARG A 140 8.98 -10.17 51.26
C ARG A 140 8.00 -10.06 50.08
N GLY A 141 8.51 -10.09 48.84
CA GLY A 141 7.71 -9.96 47.62
C GLY A 141 7.11 -11.26 47.07
N LEU A 142 7.66 -12.43 47.45
CA LEU A 142 7.30 -13.74 46.88
C LEU A 142 5.80 -14.04 46.85
N SER A 143 5.08 -13.81 47.95
CA SER A 143 3.65 -14.11 48.06
C SER A 143 2.76 -13.13 47.29
N GLY A 144 3.31 -12.00 46.82
CA GLY A 144 2.60 -10.93 46.12
C GLY A 144 2.67 -10.99 44.60
N LEU A 145 3.52 -11.84 44.00
CA LEU A 145 3.82 -11.81 42.55
C LEU A 145 2.57 -11.97 41.67
N SER A 146 1.63 -12.84 42.02
CA SER A 146 0.38 -12.99 41.26
C SER A 146 -0.51 -11.74 41.35
N ARG A 147 -0.50 -11.03 42.49
CA ARG A 147 -1.23 -9.77 42.68
C ARG A 147 -0.57 -8.60 41.95
N GLU A 148 0.74 -8.67 41.72
CA GLU A 148 1.47 -7.69 40.91
C GLU A 148 1.10 -7.79 39.42
N GLY A 149 0.68 -8.97 38.96
CA GLY A 149 0.19 -9.19 37.60
C GLY A 149 0.86 -10.34 36.85
N PHE A 150 1.85 -11.02 37.47
CA PHE A 150 2.43 -12.23 36.90
C PHE A 150 1.38 -13.32 36.78
N ARG A 151 1.23 -13.87 35.56
CA ARG A 151 0.22 -14.89 35.27
C ARG A 151 0.72 -16.31 35.54
N LYS A 152 2.04 -16.50 35.45
CA LYS A 152 2.73 -17.72 35.89
C LYS A 152 3.90 -17.34 36.78
N VAL A 153 4.03 -18.05 37.90
CA VAL A 153 5.10 -17.86 38.88
C VAL A 153 5.73 -19.22 39.14
N HIS A 154 6.98 -19.35 38.74
CA HIS A 154 7.80 -20.55 38.89
C HIS A 154 8.84 -20.29 39.97
N ARG A 155 8.88 -21.11 41.03
CA ARG A 155 9.84 -20.94 42.14
C ARG A 155 10.78 -22.13 42.21
N LEU A 156 12.07 -21.84 42.19
CA LEU A 156 13.16 -22.79 42.37
C LEU A 156 13.87 -22.46 43.69
N SER A 157 13.87 -23.42 44.62
CA SER A 157 14.19 -23.22 46.04
C SER A 157 15.55 -23.81 46.42
N SER A 158 16.14 -24.64 45.57
CA SER A 158 17.42 -25.33 45.80
C SER A 158 18.31 -25.28 44.56
N VAL A 159 19.60 -25.58 44.74
CA VAL A 159 20.55 -25.68 43.62
C VAL A 159 20.17 -26.85 42.70
N ASP A 160 19.80 -27.99 43.27
CA ASP A 160 19.37 -29.18 42.52
C ASP A 160 18.12 -28.91 41.67
N GLU A 161 17.16 -28.14 42.17
CA GLU A 161 15.99 -27.70 41.40
C GLU A 161 16.40 -26.79 40.23
N VAL A 162 17.31 -25.84 40.46
CA VAL A 162 17.84 -24.96 39.40
C VAL A 162 18.62 -25.74 38.34
N GLU A 163 19.30 -26.82 38.73
CA GLU A 163 20.15 -27.60 37.83
C GLU A 163 19.43 -28.74 37.09
N SER A 164 18.34 -29.27 37.64
CA SER A 164 17.59 -30.42 37.07
C SER A 164 16.32 -30.05 36.31
N VAL A 165 15.93 -28.77 36.34
CA VAL A 165 14.71 -28.28 35.70
C VAL A 165 14.84 -28.18 34.18
N VAL A 166 13.74 -28.44 33.48
CA VAL A 166 13.64 -28.28 32.01
C VAL A 166 12.62 -27.21 31.69
N VAL A 167 12.97 -26.26 30.82
CA VAL A 167 12.03 -25.26 30.30
C VAL A 167 11.35 -25.82 29.06
N THR A 168 10.03 -25.88 29.08
CA THR A 168 9.18 -26.30 27.97
C THR A 168 8.35 -25.12 27.47
N TYR A 169 8.03 -25.12 26.17
CA TYR A 169 7.26 -24.05 25.55
C TYR A 169 5.82 -24.47 25.35
N GLU A 170 4.88 -23.60 25.74
CA GLU A 170 3.46 -23.79 25.49
C GLU A 170 2.96 -22.78 24.45
N LYS A 171 2.15 -23.26 23.51
CA LYS A 171 1.43 -22.39 22.57
C LYS A 171 0.23 -21.77 23.28
N ALA A 172 -0.11 -20.55 22.87
CA ALA A 172 -1.37 -19.95 23.29
C ALA A 172 -2.54 -20.64 22.57
N TYR A 173 -3.73 -20.67 23.18
CA TYR A 173 -4.88 -21.39 22.63
C TYR A 173 -5.37 -20.85 21.26
N ASN A 174 -5.04 -19.59 20.96
CA ASN A 174 -5.31 -18.95 19.68
C ASN A 174 -4.22 -19.21 18.62
N ASP A 175 -3.09 -19.81 18.99
CA ASP A 175 -2.01 -20.15 18.08
C ASP A 175 -2.20 -21.57 17.53
N LEU A 176 -2.82 -21.64 16.35
CA LEU A 176 -3.04 -22.86 15.59
C LEU A 176 -2.28 -22.79 14.25
N ARG A 177 -1.11 -22.15 14.22
CA ARG A 177 -0.32 -21.94 12.99
C ARG A 177 0.12 -23.25 12.33
N ASP A 178 0.15 -24.35 13.06
CA ASP A 178 0.39 -25.70 12.54
C ASP A 178 -0.79 -26.29 11.76
N GLN A 179 -1.97 -25.66 11.84
CA GLN A 179 -3.16 -26.08 11.11
C GLN A 179 -3.26 -25.27 9.81
N THR A 180 -2.92 -25.90 8.68
CA THR A 180 -2.76 -25.23 7.37
C THR A 180 -4.01 -25.27 6.50
N GLY A 181 -5.06 -25.95 6.93
CA GLY A 181 -6.31 -26.09 6.16
C GLY A 181 -6.19 -27.14 5.05
N PRO A 182 -7.00 -27.04 3.98
CA PRO A 182 -7.92 -25.94 3.63
C PRO A 182 -9.10 -25.72 4.60
N PHE A 183 -9.64 -24.49 4.61
CA PHE A 183 -10.73 -24.08 5.52
C PHE A 183 -11.94 -23.51 4.76
N ASP A 184 -13.15 -23.76 5.25
CA ASP A 184 -14.36 -23.05 4.82
C ASP A 184 -14.81 -22.14 5.97
N VAL A 185 -14.62 -20.83 5.82
CA VAL A 185 -14.91 -19.85 6.87
C VAL A 185 -16.30 -19.30 6.67
N VAL A 186 -17.20 -19.52 7.62
CA VAL A 186 -18.62 -19.17 7.57
C VAL A 186 -18.88 -17.92 8.41
N GLY A 187 -19.61 -16.96 7.86
CA GLY A 187 -20.07 -15.74 8.53
C GLY A 187 -21.09 -15.97 9.64
N ASP A 188 -21.70 -14.89 10.12
CA ASP A 188 -22.61 -14.90 11.26
C ASP A 188 -23.94 -15.58 10.91
N VAL A 189 -24.34 -16.58 11.70
CA VAL A 189 -25.46 -17.48 11.39
C VAL A 189 -26.78 -17.01 12.01
N HIS A 190 -26.73 -16.45 13.22
CA HIS A 190 -27.87 -15.90 13.95
C HIS A 190 -29.11 -16.82 13.97
N GLY A 191 -28.95 -18.10 14.32
CA GLY A 191 -30.07 -19.05 14.40
C GLY A 191 -30.71 -19.46 13.06
N CYS A 192 -30.15 -19.06 11.92
CA CYS A 192 -30.61 -19.43 10.57
C CYS A 192 -30.14 -20.85 10.19
N ARG A 193 -30.68 -21.86 10.88
CA ARG A 193 -30.25 -23.26 10.70
C ARG A 193 -30.47 -23.79 9.29
N ALA A 194 -31.60 -23.49 8.66
CA ALA A 194 -31.95 -24.00 7.34
C ALA A 194 -30.94 -23.53 6.28
N GLU A 195 -30.62 -22.24 6.30
CA GLU A 195 -29.60 -21.62 5.47
C GLU A 195 -28.21 -22.20 5.75
N LEU A 196 -27.86 -22.45 7.02
CA LEU A 196 -26.59 -23.10 7.36
C LEU A 196 -26.51 -24.53 6.76
N GLU A 197 -27.56 -25.32 6.86
CA GLU A 197 -27.59 -26.67 6.26
C GLU A 197 -27.48 -26.61 4.73
N GLU A 198 -28.16 -25.66 4.07
CA GLU A 198 -28.05 -25.47 2.63
C GLU A 198 -26.62 -25.04 2.22
N LEU A 199 -26.02 -24.09 2.93
CA LEU A 199 -24.66 -23.62 2.67
C LEU A 199 -23.64 -24.75 2.84
N LEU A 200 -23.74 -25.52 3.93
CA LEU A 200 -22.91 -26.69 4.16
C LEU A 200 -23.08 -27.72 3.04
N GLY A 201 -24.31 -27.94 2.56
CA GLY A 201 -24.59 -28.77 1.39
C GLY A 201 -23.90 -28.28 0.11
N ARG A 202 -23.96 -26.97 -0.19
CA ARG A 202 -23.25 -26.36 -1.34
C ARG A 202 -21.72 -26.49 -1.22
N LEU A 203 -21.19 -26.42 0.00
CA LEU A 203 -19.78 -26.63 0.29
C LEU A 203 -19.36 -28.12 0.25
N GLY A 204 -20.33 -29.04 0.12
CA GLY A 204 -20.10 -30.49 0.01
C GLY A 204 -20.08 -31.25 1.33
N TYR A 205 -20.56 -30.65 2.42
CA TYR A 205 -20.65 -31.29 3.74
C TYR A 205 -21.83 -32.26 3.79
N THR A 206 -21.67 -33.37 4.51
CA THR A 206 -22.75 -34.34 4.75
C THR A 206 -23.28 -34.19 6.18
N VAL A 207 -24.52 -33.72 6.33
CA VAL A 207 -25.15 -33.50 7.63
C VAL A 207 -25.54 -34.83 8.29
N THR A 208 -25.05 -35.05 9.50
CA THR A 208 -25.41 -36.17 10.38
C THR A 208 -26.55 -35.76 11.30
N ARG A 209 -27.56 -36.61 11.44
CA ARG A 209 -28.74 -36.37 12.27
C ARG A 209 -28.84 -37.38 13.42
N ASP A 210 -29.42 -36.96 14.54
CA ASP A 210 -29.76 -37.84 15.65
C ASP A 210 -31.05 -38.66 15.38
N ALA A 211 -31.46 -39.47 16.37
CA ALA A 211 -32.65 -40.30 16.29
C ALA A 211 -33.96 -39.49 16.13
N ASP A 212 -33.97 -38.22 16.54
CA ASP A 212 -35.10 -37.30 16.40
C ASP A 212 -35.03 -36.49 15.10
N GLY A 213 -34.07 -36.80 14.21
CA GLY A 213 -33.88 -36.13 12.93
C GLY A 213 -33.21 -34.75 13.03
N ARG A 214 -32.70 -34.37 14.20
CA ARG A 214 -32.03 -33.08 14.41
C ARG A 214 -30.59 -33.14 13.93
N PRO A 215 -30.07 -32.10 13.24
CA PRO A 215 -28.67 -32.09 12.82
C PRO A 215 -27.78 -31.96 14.05
N VAL A 216 -26.77 -32.83 14.15
CA VAL A 216 -25.86 -32.91 15.29
C VAL A 216 -24.39 -32.84 14.88
N ASP A 217 -24.08 -33.00 13.61
CA ASP A 217 -22.73 -32.87 13.05
C ASP A 217 -22.85 -32.68 11.52
N ALA A 218 -21.80 -32.20 10.86
CA ALA A 218 -21.68 -32.20 9.41
C ALA A 218 -20.25 -32.56 9.02
N VAL A 219 -20.11 -33.69 8.34
CA VAL A 219 -18.81 -34.23 7.93
C VAL A 219 -18.29 -33.44 6.73
N PRO A 220 -17.09 -32.83 6.79
CA PRO A 220 -16.54 -32.04 5.70
C PRO A 220 -16.07 -32.93 4.53
N PRO A 221 -15.95 -32.36 3.32
CA PRO A 221 -15.17 -32.97 2.26
C PRO A 221 -13.75 -33.30 2.72
N ALA A 222 -13.16 -34.36 2.17
CA ALA A 222 -11.84 -34.85 2.59
C ALA A 222 -10.79 -33.72 2.60
N GLY A 223 -10.13 -33.54 3.75
CA GLY A 223 -9.08 -32.54 3.94
C GLY A 223 -9.55 -31.12 4.27
N ARG A 224 -10.86 -30.83 4.26
CA ARG A 224 -11.40 -29.52 4.64
C ARG A 224 -11.88 -29.49 6.08
N ARG A 225 -12.00 -28.27 6.64
CA ARG A 225 -12.60 -28.04 7.95
C ARG A 225 -13.34 -26.70 7.98
N ALA A 226 -14.50 -26.66 8.63
CA ALA A 226 -15.26 -25.43 8.77
C ALA A 226 -14.64 -24.52 9.84
N VAL A 227 -14.87 -23.21 9.72
CA VAL A 227 -14.53 -22.21 10.74
C VAL A 227 -15.69 -21.24 10.88
N PHE A 228 -16.35 -21.22 12.03
CA PHE A 228 -17.45 -20.30 12.31
C PHE A 228 -16.95 -19.01 12.96
N LEU A 229 -17.41 -17.86 12.46
CA LEU A 229 -17.00 -16.53 12.90
C LEU A 229 -17.73 -16.00 14.13
N GLY A 230 -18.59 -16.80 14.76
CA GLY A 230 -19.36 -16.40 15.94
C GLY A 230 -20.78 -16.01 15.58
N ASP A 231 -21.50 -15.42 16.55
CA ASP A 231 -22.90 -15.02 16.41
C ASP A 231 -23.76 -16.13 15.77
N LEU A 232 -23.66 -17.33 16.35
CA LEU A 232 -24.46 -18.50 16.03
C LEU A 232 -25.90 -18.35 16.52
N VAL A 233 -26.11 -17.51 17.54
CA VAL A 233 -27.37 -17.37 18.27
C VAL A 233 -28.01 -16.00 18.07
N ASP A 234 -29.20 -15.84 18.66
CA ASP A 234 -30.02 -14.63 18.68
C ASP A 234 -30.67 -14.31 17.33
N ARG A 235 -31.83 -13.64 17.41
CA ARG A 235 -32.67 -13.16 16.29
C ARG A 235 -33.38 -14.25 15.48
N GLY A 236 -32.66 -15.19 14.89
CA GLY A 236 -33.23 -16.14 13.93
C GLY A 236 -34.05 -17.27 14.55
N PRO A 237 -34.62 -18.14 13.69
CA PRO A 237 -35.70 -19.03 14.06
C PRO A 237 -35.28 -20.24 14.90
N ASP A 238 -34.00 -20.64 14.90
CA ASP A 238 -33.57 -21.90 15.51
C ASP A 238 -32.12 -21.86 16.05
N SER A 239 -31.88 -21.07 17.11
CA SER A 239 -30.58 -21.03 17.78
C SER A 239 -30.17 -22.37 18.40
N PRO A 240 -31.05 -23.14 19.09
CA PRO A 240 -30.69 -24.46 19.63
C PRO A 240 -30.23 -25.44 18.55
N GLY A 241 -30.87 -25.44 17.38
CA GLY A 241 -30.48 -26.28 16.25
C GLY A 241 -29.12 -25.92 15.66
N VAL A 242 -28.82 -24.62 15.48
CA VAL A 242 -27.48 -24.17 15.06
C VAL A 242 -26.43 -24.58 16.09
N LEU A 243 -26.67 -24.33 17.38
CA LEU A 243 -25.75 -24.70 18.46
C LEU A 243 -25.48 -26.20 18.47
N ARG A 244 -26.52 -27.03 18.36
CA ARG A 244 -26.40 -28.49 18.36
C ARG A 244 -25.49 -28.98 17.22
N LEU A 245 -25.71 -28.46 16.01
CA LEU A 245 -24.91 -28.80 14.84
C LEU A 245 -23.45 -28.34 15.00
N VAL A 246 -23.22 -27.07 15.31
CA VAL A 246 -21.85 -26.50 15.39
C VAL A 246 -21.07 -27.09 16.56
N MET A 247 -21.71 -27.30 17.73
CA MET A 247 -21.07 -27.94 18.89
C MET A 247 -20.59 -29.35 18.55
N GLY A 248 -21.41 -30.13 17.84
CA GLY A 248 -21.02 -31.48 17.42
C GLY A 248 -19.91 -31.47 16.37
N MET A 249 -19.96 -30.55 15.39
CA MET A 249 -18.85 -30.37 14.44
C MET A 249 -17.53 -30.03 15.12
N VAL A 250 -17.54 -29.13 16.12
CA VAL A 250 -16.33 -28.78 16.87
C VAL A 250 -15.81 -29.98 17.68
N ARG A 251 -16.69 -30.74 18.33
CA ARG A 251 -16.32 -31.94 19.10
C ARG A 251 -15.77 -33.07 18.23
N ALA A 252 -16.31 -33.23 17.03
CA ALA A 252 -15.82 -34.19 16.05
C ALA A 252 -14.52 -33.75 15.36
N GLY A 253 -14.07 -32.51 15.56
CA GLY A 253 -12.91 -31.93 14.88
C GLY A 253 -13.19 -31.47 13.44
N HIS A 254 -14.45 -31.45 13.03
CA HIS A 254 -14.93 -31.00 11.72
C HIS A 254 -15.03 -29.48 11.59
N ALA A 255 -15.03 -28.75 12.72
CA ALA A 255 -15.06 -27.30 12.74
C ALA A 255 -14.16 -26.67 13.82
N LEU A 256 -13.78 -25.41 13.58
CA LEU A 256 -13.42 -24.46 14.64
C LEU A 256 -14.54 -23.43 14.80
N CYS A 257 -14.61 -22.79 15.96
CA CYS A 257 -15.53 -21.69 16.22
C CYS A 257 -14.86 -20.63 17.09
N VAL A 258 -15.04 -19.36 16.74
CA VAL A 258 -14.75 -18.22 17.63
C VAL A 258 -16.07 -17.71 18.23
N PRO A 259 -16.06 -17.07 19.41
CA PRO A 259 -17.26 -16.47 19.97
C PRO A 259 -17.55 -15.13 19.31
N GLY A 260 -18.82 -14.82 19.11
CA GLY A 260 -19.31 -13.48 18.84
C GLY A 260 -19.81 -12.76 20.09
N ASN A 261 -20.27 -11.52 19.93
CA ASN A 261 -20.79 -10.76 21.06
C ASN A 261 -22.11 -11.34 21.59
N HIS A 262 -22.87 -12.05 20.76
CA HIS A 262 -24.12 -12.68 21.16
C HIS A 262 -23.89 -13.90 22.06
N GLU A 263 -22.94 -14.79 21.75
CA GLU A 263 -22.57 -15.90 22.65
C GLU A 263 -22.06 -15.37 24.00
N ASN A 264 -21.26 -14.30 24.00
CA ASN A 264 -20.74 -13.72 25.23
C ASN A 264 -21.85 -13.15 26.12
N LYS A 265 -22.93 -12.65 25.52
CA LYS A 265 -24.12 -12.16 26.24
C LYS A 265 -24.98 -13.33 26.75
N LEU A 266 -25.19 -14.36 25.93
CA LEU A 266 -25.91 -15.58 26.31
C LEU A 266 -25.25 -16.28 27.50
N VAL A 267 -23.92 -16.44 27.51
CA VAL A 267 -23.19 -17.06 28.64
C VAL A 267 -23.42 -16.31 29.95
N LYS A 268 -23.48 -14.97 29.92
CA LYS A 268 -23.77 -14.18 31.12
C LYS A 268 -25.19 -14.44 31.63
N ALA A 269 -26.17 -14.50 30.74
CA ALA A 269 -27.57 -14.79 31.07
C ALA A 269 -27.72 -16.21 31.69
N LEU A 270 -27.16 -17.23 31.04
CA LEU A 270 -27.25 -18.62 31.51
C LEU A 270 -26.53 -18.85 32.85
N ARG A 271 -25.54 -18.02 33.19
CA ARG A 271 -24.83 -18.05 34.48
C ARG A 271 -25.45 -17.14 35.54
N GLY A 272 -26.66 -16.63 35.31
CA GLY A 272 -27.42 -15.84 36.29
C GLY A 272 -26.86 -14.44 36.55
N ARG A 273 -26.08 -13.87 35.61
CA ARG A 273 -25.64 -12.47 35.71
C ARG A 273 -26.72 -11.56 35.14
N ASP A 274 -26.84 -10.37 35.72
CA ASP A 274 -27.74 -9.34 35.22
C ASP A 274 -27.26 -8.83 33.85
N VAL A 275 -28.10 -8.96 32.83
CA VAL A 275 -27.86 -8.51 31.46
C VAL A 275 -29.14 -7.96 30.86
N GLN A 276 -29.01 -6.92 30.04
CA GLN A 276 -30.13 -6.36 29.28
C GLN A 276 -30.58 -7.37 28.22
N ILE A 277 -31.82 -7.85 28.29
CA ILE A 277 -32.40 -8.76 27.30
C ILE A 277 -32.85 -7.93 26.11
N THR A 278 -32.00 -7.87 25.09
CA THR A 278 -32.18 -7.06 23.87
C THR A 278 -31.43 -7.69 22.71
N HIS A 279 -31.71 -7.23 21.48
CA HIS A 279 -31.04 -7.62 20.24
C HIS A 279 -31.20 -9.11 19.89
N GLY A 280 -32.35 -9.71 20.21
CA GLY A 280 -32.66 -11.10 19.87
C GLY A 280 -32.33 -12.13 20.96
N LEU A 281 -31.77 -11.71 22.10
CA LEU A 281 -31.47 -12.62 23.22
C LEU A 281 -32.73 -13.21 23.85
N GLU A 282 -33.83 -12.45 23.89
CA GLU A 282 -35.15 -12.89 24.32
C GLU A 282 -35.61 -14.13 23.55
N THR A 283 -35.38 -14.14 22.23
CA THR A 283 -35.74 -15.23 21.33
C THR A 283 -34.94 -16.49 21.65
N THR A 284 -33.63 -16.37 21.78
CA THR A 284 -32.74 -17.51 22.14
C THR A 284 -33.08 -18.07 23.51
N LEU A 285 -33.34 -17.23 24.52
CA LEU A 285 -33.68 -17.69 25.86
C LEU A 285 -35.02 -18.43 25.89
N ALA A 286 -36.01 -17.96 25.11
CA ALA A 286 -37.29 -18.65 24.97
C ALA A 286 -37.14 -20.00 24.25
N GLN A 287 -36.35 -20.05 23.18
CA GLN A 287 -36.04 -21.30 22.46
C GLN A 287 -35.32 -22.31 23.38
N LEU A 288 -34.31 -21.88 24.13
CA LEU A 288 -33.56 -22.73 25.07
C LEU A 288 -34.36 -23.15 26.30
N ALA A 289 -35.44 -22.46 26.66
CA ALA A 289 -36.30 -22.88 27.77
C ALA A 289 -37.05 -24.19 27.46
N GLY A 290 -37.22 -24.53 26.18
CA GLY A 290 -37.78 -25.82 25.74
C GLY A 290 -36.77 -26.97 25.69
N GLU A 291 -35.49 -26.69 25.92
CA GLU A 291 -34.41 -27.69 25.89
C GLU A 291 -34.08 -28.25 27.28
N SER A 292 -33.37 -29.39 27.32
CA SER A 292 -32.98 -30.00 28.59
C SER A 292 -31.97 -29.14 29.37
N GLU A 293 -32.02 -29.20 30.70
CA GLU A 293 -31.03 -28.53 31.58
C GLU A 293 -29.60 -29.02 31.35
N GLU A 294 -29.43 -30.23 30.83
CA GLU A 294 -28.13 -30.74 30.38
C GLU A 294 -27.65 -29.98 29.14
N PHE A 295 -28.47 -29.85 28.11
CA PHE A 295 -28.11 -29.10 26.90
C PHE A 295 -27.84 -27.62 27.18
N ARG A 296 -28.62 -26.98 28.05
CA ARG A 296 -28.42 -25.57 28.43
C ARG A 296 -27.07 -25.35 29.13
N ARG A 297 -26.67 -26.27 30.01
CA ARG A 297 -25.33 -26.25 30.63
C ARG A 297 -24.23 -26.48 29.60
N ASP A 298 -24.46 -27.42 28.70
CA ASP A 298 -23.53 -27.77 27.64
C ASP A 298 -23.26 -26.58 26.69
N VAL A 299 -24.31 -25.84 26.31
CA VAL A 299 -24.21 -24.59 25.55
C VAL A 299 -23.43 -23.53 26.32
N ALA A 300 -23.73 -23.35 27.62
CA ALA A 300 -23.04 -22.35 28.44
C ALA A 300 -21.54 -22.63 28.56
N ASP A 301 -21.15 -23.91 28.69
CA ASP A 301 -19.75 -24.32 28.80
C ASP A 301 -19.03 -24.27 27.46
N PHE A 302 -19.69 -24.69 26.36
CA PHE A 302 -19.15 -24.54 25.01
C PHE A 302 -18.85 -23.08 24.66
N CYS A 303 -19.85 -22.20 24.74
CA CYS A 303 -19.70 -20.79 24.41
C CYS A 303 -18.68 -20.09 25.31
N HIS A 304 -18.59 -20.48 26.59
CA HIS A 304 -17.58 -19.94 27.50
C HIS A 304 -16.15 -20.38 27.14
N GLY A 305 -16.00 -21.61 26.63
CA GLY A 305 -14.71 -22.19 26.24
C GLY A 305 -14.13 -21.66 24.92
N LEU A 306 -14.92 -20.96 24.10
CA LEU A 306 -14.47 -20.46 22.80
C LEU A 306 -13.32 -19.43 22.93
N VAL A 307 -12.33 -19.57 22.05
CA VAL A 307 -11.15 -18.72 21.94
C VAL A 307 -11.47 -17.53 21.04
N SER A 308 -11.08 -16.31 21.45
CA SER A 308 -11.53 -15.08 20.78
C SER A 308 -11.10 -14.92 19.32
N HIS A 309 -10.02 -15.60 18.92
CA HIS A 309 -9.53 -15.65 17.55
C HIS A 309 -8.61 -16.85 17.36
N TYR A 310 -8.35 -17.23 16.11
CA TYR A 310 -7.30 -18.18 15.76
C TYR A 310 -6.35 -17.60 14.73
N VAL A 311 -5.06 -17.91 14.88
CA VAL A 311 -4.00 -17.68 13.91
C VAL A 311 -3.66 -19.03 13.27
N LEU A 312 -3.89 -19.15 11.96
CA LEU A 312 -3.86 -20.39 11.18
C LEU A 312 -2.82 -20.30 10.05
N ASP A 313 -2.52 -21.43 9.44
CA ASP A 313 -1.64 -21.57 8.25
C ASP A 313 -0.33 -20.77 8.32
N GLY A 314 0.53 -21.11 9.29
CA GLY A 314 1.81 -20.39 9.48
C GLY A 314 1.67 -18.91 9.87
N GLY A 315 0.44 -18.44 10.13
CA GLY A 315 0.09 -17.04 10.35
C GLY A 315 -0.33 -16.30 9.08
N ALA A 316 -0.74 -17.01 8.03
CA ALA A 316 -1.29 -16.45 6.80
C ALA A 316 -2.81 -16.21 6.87
N LEU A 317 -3.51 -16.86 7.81
CA LEU A 317 -4.95 -16.68 8.03
C LEU A 317 -5.23 -16.34 9.50
N VAL A 318 -6.07 -15.33 9.73
CA VAL A 318 -6.61 -14.98 11.04
C VAL A 318 -8.12 -14.89 10.95
N VAL A 319 -8.78 -15.51 11.92
CA VAL A 319 -10.24 -15.50 12.05
C VAL A 319 -10.63 -14.94 13.41
N ALA A 320 -11.51 -13.96 13.43
CA ALA A 320 -12.03 -13.32 14.64
C ALA A 320 -13.39 -12.71 14.31
N HIS A 321 -14.31 -12.70 15.28
CA HIS A 321 -15.69 -12.26 15.02
C HIS A 321 -15.78 -10.82 14.50
N ALA A 322 -15.24 -9.82 15.22
CA ALA A 322 -15.19 -8.42 14.75
C ALA A 322 -13.89 -8.06 14.02
N GLY A 323 -13.03 -9.05 13.75
CA GLY A 323 -11.69 -8.88 13.19
C GLY A 323 -10.63 -8.41 14.20
N LEU A 324 -9.39 -8.23 13.72
CA LEU A 324 -8.22 -7.90 14.54
C LEU A 324 -7.13 -7.20 13.71
N THR A 325 -6.51 -6.15 14.28
CA THR A 325 -5.29 -5.55 13.73
C THR A 325 -4.09 -6.48 13.90
N GLU A 326 -3.06 -6.34 13.04
CA GLU A 326 -1.88 -7.23 13.06
C GLU A 326 -1.20 -7.27 14.42
N GLU A 327 -1.13 -6.13 15.10
CA GLU A 327 -0.51 -6.00 16.41
C GLU A 327 -1.22 -6.83 17.49
N LEU A 328 -2.49 -7.21 17.32
CA LEU A 328 -3.25 -7.98 18.31
C LEU A 328 -3.28 -9.49 17.99
N GLN A 329 -2.81 -9.91 16.81
CA GLN A 329 -2.88 -11.30 16.36
C GLN A 329 -1.96 -12.21 17.18
N GLY A 330 -2.51 -13.32 17.69
CA GLY A 330 -1.76 -14.28 18.51
C GLY A 330 -1.52 -13.81 19.95
N ARG A 331 -2.11 -12.69 20.37
CA ARG A 331 -1.95 -12.12 21.72
C ARG A 331 -3.11 -12.48 22.65
N ALA A 332 -2.88 -12.37 23.96
CA ALA A 332 -3.84 -12.82 24.97
C ALA A 332 -4.03 -11.77 26.08
N SER A 333 -5.00 -10.88 25.89
CA SER A 333 -5.40 -9.89 26.90
C SER A 333 -6.91 -9.62 26.86
N GLY A 334 -7.41 -8.96 27.91
CA GLY A 334 -8.80 -8.49 27.93
C GLY A 334 -9.10 -7.50 26.81
N ARG A 335 -8.12 -6.66 26.44
CA ARG A 335 -8.20 -5.71 25.32
C ARG A 335 -8.34 -6.44 23.98
N VAL A 336 -7.48 -7.43 23.73
CA VAL A 336 -7.54 -8.27 22.52
C VAL A 336 -8.88 -8.99 22.41
N ARG A 337 -9.36 -9.59 23.51
CA ARG A 337 -10.67 -10.26 23.54
C ARG A 337 -11.81 -9.27 23.30
N SER A 338 -11.74 -8.07 23.85
CA SER A 338 -12.76 -7.03 23.63
C SER A 338 -12.80 -6.61 22.16
N PHE A 339 -11.65 -6.33 21.56
CA PHE A 339 -11.57 -5.95 20.14
C PHE A 339 -12.14 -7.06 19.25
N ALA A 340 -11.72 -8.31 19.45
CA ALA A 340 -12.19 -9.43 18.64
C ALA A 340 -13.70 -9.69 18.73
N LEU A 341 -14.37 -9.25 19.81
CA LEU A 341 -15.80 -9.43 20.03
C LEU A 341 -16.65 -8.22 19.61
N TYR A 342 -16.12 -7.00 19.73
CA TYR A 342 -16.91 -5.77 19.65
C TYR A 342 -16.38 -4.76 18.61
N GLY A 343 -15.18 -4.99 18.07
CA GLY A 343 -14.44 -4.01 17.28
C GLY A 343 -13.88 -2.87 18.13
N ASP A 344 -13.37 -1.84 17.45
CA ASP A 344 -12.90 -0.60 18.07
C ASP A 344 -13.97 0.49 17.96
N THR A 345 -14.46 0.99 19.09
CA THR A 345 -15.57 1.96 19.14
C THR A 345 -15.05 3.37 19.36
N THR A 346 -15.64 4.37 18.70
CA THR A 346 -15.33 5.79 18.93
C THR A 346 -15.81 6.31 20.29
N GLY A 347 -16.71 5.58 20.94
CA GLY A 347 -17.42 5.99 22.15
C GLY A 347 -18.71 6.78 21.86
N GLU A 348 -19.00 7.08 20.59
CA GLU A 348 -20.22 7.72 20.14
C GLU A 348 -21.29 6.69 19.75
N THR A 349 -22.55 7.09 19.85
CA THR A 349 -23.69 6.33 19.32
C THR A 349 -24.30 7.10 18.16
N ASP A 350 -24.63 6.41 17.09
CA ASP A 350 -25.31 7.00 15.95
C ASP A 350 -26.80 7.31 16.22
N GLU A 351 -27.49 7.87 15.21
CA GLU A 351 -28.91 8.25 15.30
C GLU A 351 -29.87 7.07 15.57
N PHE A 352 -29.40 5.83 15.39
CA PHE A 352 -30.15 4.60 15.67
C PHE A 352 -29.74 3.98 17.03
N GLY A 353 -28.91 4.66 17.82
CA GLY A 353 -28.45 4.21 19.13
C GLY A 353 -27.38 3.11 19.08
N LEU A 354 -26.76 2.86 17.91
CA LEU A 354 -25.72 1.85 17.76
C LEU A 354 -24.31 2.47 17.93
N PRO A 355 -23.32 1.75 18.49
CA PRO A 355 -21.97 2.27 18.64
C PRO A 355 -21.30 2.53 17.28
N VAL A 356 -20.76 3.73 17.10
CA VAL A 356 -19.91 4.08 15.96
C VAL A 356 -18.53 3.43 16.15
N ARG A 357 -18.00 2.83 15.08
CA ARG A 357 -16.75 2.06 15.10
C ARG A 357 -15.73 2.63 14.14
N TYR A 358 -14.45 2.53 14.52
CA TYR A 358 -13.35 2.88 13.62
C TYR A 358 -13.22 1.83 12.51
N PRO A 359 -13.01 2.23 11.24
CA PRO A 359 -12.92 1.33 10.10
C PRO A 359 -11.55 0.65 10.02
N TRP A 360 -11.16 -0.12 11.04
CA TRP A 360 -9.82 -0.71 11.17
C TRP A 360 -9.35 -1.51 9.93
N ALA A 361 -10.28 -2.12 9.19
CA ALA A 361 -10.01 -2.84 7.95
C ALA A 361 -9.40 -1.93 6.85
N GLN A 362 -9.83 -0.66 6.77
CA GLN A 362 -9.27 0.33 5.84
C GLN A 362 -7.81 0.70 6.17
N ASP A 363 -7.43 0.56 7.44
CA ASP A 363 -6.09 0.83 7.94
C ASP A 363 -5.22 -0.43 8.08
N TYR A 364 -5.79 -1.62 7.92
CA TYR A 364 -5.07 -2.87 8.05
C TYR A 364 -3.93 -2.97 7.02
N ARG A 365 -2.71 -3.26 7.48
CA ARG A 365 -1.51 -3.43 6.62
C ARG A 365 -0.77 -4.74 6.93
N GLY A 366 -1.39 -5.64 7.68
CA GLY A 366 -0.75 -6.88 8.10
C GLY A 366 -0.67 -7.91 6.99
N ARG A 367 0.20 -8.90 7.22
CA ARG A 367 0.47 -9.96 6.24
C ARG A 367 -0.66 -11.00 6.11
N ALA A 368 -1.41 -11.23 7.17
CA ALA A 368 -2.41 -12.29 7.23
C ALA A 368 -3.69 -11.87 6.51
N MET A 369 -4.37 -12.84 5.90
CA MET A 369 -5.77 -12.69 5.51
C MET A 369 -6.62 -12.66 6.78
N VAL A 370 -7.46 -11.64 6.95
CA VAL A 370 -8.35 -11.54 8.13
C VAL A 370 -9.81 -11.70 7.71
N LEU A 371 -10.44 -12.78 8.15
CA LEU A 371 -11.86 -13.05 7.89
C LEU A 371 -12.66 -12.85 9.17
N TYR A 372 -13.76 -12.12 9.07
CA TYR A 372 -14.56 -11.64 10.21
C TYR A 372 -16.02 -11.42 9.83
N GLY A 373 -16.89 -11.23 10.83
CA GLY A 373 -18.31 -10.90 10.72
C GLY A 373 -18.64 -9.62 11.51
N HIS A 374 -19.62 -9.71 12.42
CA HIS A 374 -20.04 -8.71 13.42
C HIS A 374 -20.89 -7.54 12.93
N THR A 375 -20.44 -6.88 11.85
CA THR A 375 -21.18 -5.74 11.27
C THR A 375 -21.62 -6.12 9.87
N PRO A 376 -22.93 -6.34 9.65
CA PRO A 376 -23.41 -6.93 8.42
C PRO A 376 -23.20 -5.98 7.25
N VAL A 377 -22.76 -6.51 6.12
CA VAL A 377 -22.57 -5.80 4.84
C VAL A 377 -23.45 -6.43 3.75
N PRO A 378 -23.98 -5.67 2.77
CA PRO A 378 -24.83 -6.26 1.73
C PRO A 378 -24.10 -7.30 0.87
N GLU A 379 -22.83 -7.03 0.54
CA GLU A 379 -21.97 -7.92 -0.26
C GLU A 379 -20.57 -8.01 0.37
N PRO A 380 -19.92 -9.17 0.31
CA PRO A 380 -18.57 -9.36 0.83
C PRO A 380 -17.53 -8.72 -0.10
N GLU A 381 -16.73 -7.79 0.42
CA GLU A 381 -15.68 -7.10 -0.33
C GLU A 381 -14.29 -7.30 0.29
N TRP A 382 -13.27 -7.31 -0.56
CA TRP A 382 -11.87 -7.31 -0.12
C TRP A 382 -11.40 -5.90 0.23
N VAL A 383 -11.06 -5.66 1.50
CA VAL A 383 -10.48 -4.41 1.98
C VAL A 383 -9.11 -4.69 2.60
N ASN A 384 -8.03 -4.27 1.94
CA ASN A 384 -6.65 -4.47 2.42
C ASN A 384 -6.35 -5.89 2.94
N ASN A 385 -6.74 -6.95 2.23
CA ASN A 385 -6.55 -8.35 2.65
C ASN A 385 -7.45 -8.83 3.81
N THR A 386 -8.47 -8.06 4.15
CA THR A 386 -9.54 -8.46 5.08
C THR A 386 -10.87 -8.57 4.34
N MET A 387 -11.81 -9.36 4.87
CA MET A 387 -13.16 -9.50 4.31
C MET A 387 -14.18 -9.79 5.41
N CYS A 388 -15.27 -9.02 5.42
CA CYS A 388 -16.45 -9.31 6.24
C CYS A 388 -17.32 -10.36 5.53
N LEU A 389 -17.69 -11.42 6.24
CA LEU A 389 -18.55 -12.51 5.77
C LEU A 389 -19.95 -12.48 6.41
N ASP A 390 -20.20 -11.55 7.33
CA ASP A 390 -21.55 -11.27 7.79
C ASP A 390 -22.29 -10.48 6.69
N THR A 391 -23.10 -11.22 5.92
CA THR A 391 -23.95 -10.67 4.86
C THR A 391 -25.42 -10.59 5.28
N GLY A 392 -25.67 -10.50 6.59
CA GLY A 392 -26.98 -10.24 7.18
C GLY A 392 -28.05 -11.27 6.82
N CYS A 393 -27.71 -12.57 6.85
CA CYS A 393 -28.64 -13.67 6.59
C CYS A 393 -29.96 -13.51 7.37
N VAL A 394 -29.89 -13.23 8.67
CA VAL A 394 -31.07 -13.09 9.52
C VAL A 394 -31.97 -11.90 9.14
N PHE A 395 -31.41 -10.91 8.45
CA PHE A 395 -32.08 -9.69 7.98
C PHE A 395 -32.60 -9.81 6.54
N GLY A 396 -32.59 -11.02 5.96
CA GLY A 396 -33.04 -11.27 4.59
C GLY A 396 -31.94 -11.22 3.53
N GLY A 397 -30.67 -11.04 3.92
CA GLY A 397 -29.51 -11.08 3.04
C GLY A 397 -29.10 -12.50 2.63
N ARG A 398 -27.81 -12.82 2.83
CA ARG A 398 -27.23 -14.12 2.47
C ARG A 398 -26.45 -14.69 3.65
N LEU A 399 -26.34 -16.01 3.75
CA LEU A 399 -25.32 -16.65 4.58
C LEU A 399 -24.12 -16.98 3.70
N THR A 400 -22.96 -16.41 4.02
CA THR A 400 -21.78 -16.43 3.16
C THR A 400 -20.63 -17.20 3.82
N ALA A 401 -19.91 -17.96 3.01
CA ALA A 401 -18.64 -18.58 3.36
C ALA A 401 -17.54 -18.27 2.35
N LEU A 402 -16.30 -18.23 2.82
CA LEU A 402 -15.10 -18.17 1.99
C LEU A 402 -14.31 -19.47 2.08
N ARG A 403 -13.97 -20.04 0.92
CA ARG A 403 -13.06 -21.18 0.80
C ARG A 403 -11.62 -20.70 0.78
N TYR A 404 -10.84 -21.12 1.77
CA TYR A 404 -9.42 -20.84 1.90
C TYR A 404 -8.58 -22.08 1.54
N PRO A 405 -7.51 -21.93 0.74
CA PRO A 405 -6.88 -20.69 0.28
C PRO A 405 -7.43 -20.15 -1.06
N GLU A 406 -8.46 -20.78 -1.63
CA GLU A 406 -8.95 -20.52 -2.99
C GLU A 406 -9.52 -19.12 -3.19
N ARG A 407 -9.98 -18.46 -2.11
CA ARG A 407 -10.71 -17.19 -2.11
C ARG A 407 -12.03 -17.24 -2.88
N GLU A 408 -12.60 -18.42 -2.98
CA GLU A 408 -13.91 -18.63 -3.58
C GLU A 408 -15.00 -18.29 -2.54
N LEU A 409 -15.97 -17.48 -2.93
CA LEU A 409 -17.16 -17.20 -2.13
C LEU A 409 -18.26 -18.19 -2.49
N VAL A 410 -18.89 -18.75 -1.46
CA VAL A 410 -20.07 -19.61 -1.58
C VAL A 410 -21.11 -19.06 -0.61
N ASP A 411 -22.32 -18.85 -1.09
CA ASP A 411 -23.38 -18.29 -0.28
C ASP A 411 -24.73 -18.95 -0.57
N VAL A 412 -25.69 -18.70 0.31
CA VAL A 412 -27.11 -19.02 0.14
C VAL A 412 -27.96 -17.79 0.49
N PRO A 413 -29.01 -17.48 -0.27
CA PRO A 413 -29.96 -16.44 0.12
C PRO A 413 -30.76 -16.86 1.36
N ALA A 414 -31.12 -15.91 2.20
CA ALA A 414 -32.04 -16.15 3.31
C ALA A 414 -33.43 -16.56 2.78
N GLU A 415 -34.12 -17.48 3.45
CA GLU A 415 -35.48 -17.88 3.06
C GLU A 415 -36.46 -16.70 3.16
N ARG A 416 -36.21 -15.81 4.13
CA ARG A 416 -36.97 -14.58 4.41
C ARG A 416 -36.20 -13.69 5.39
N THR A 417 -36.68 -12.48 5.60
CA THR A 417 -36.30 -11.65 6.74
C THR A 417 -36.82 -12.30 8.03
N TRP A 418 -35.93 -12.90 8.81
CA TRP A 418 -36.27 -13.56 10.08
C TRP A 418 -36.37 -12.57 11.24
N TYR A 419 -35.62 -11.47 11.16
CA TYR A 419 -35.60 -10.41 12.15
C TYR A 419 -35.52 -9.06 11.44
N GLU A 420 -36.33 -8.09 11.85
CA GLU A 420 -36.31 -6.76 11.24
C GLU A 420 -35.05 -5.99 11.66
N PRO A 421 -34.22 -5.54 10.71
CA PRO A 421 -32.99 -4.83 11.06
C PRO A 421 -33.33 -3.44 11.61
N ALA A 422 -32.57 -2.99 12.62
CA ALA A 422 -32.76 -1.66 13.21
C ALA A 422 -32.49 -0.52 12.22
N ARG A 423 -31.78 -0.83 11.13
CA ARG A 423 -31.54 0.00 9.95
C ARG A 423 -31.97 -0.79 8.72
N PRO A 424 -32.52 -0.20 7.66
CA PRO A 424 -32.70 -0.91 6.39
C PRO A 424 -31.38 -1.56 5.96
N PHE A 425 -31.30 -2.88 6.02
CA PHE A 425 -30.06 -3.64 5.80
C PHE A 425 -29.85 -3.89 4.31
N LEU A 426 -30.88 -4.41 3.65
CA LEU A 426 -30.98 -4.40 2.21
C LEU A 426 -31.67 -3.09 1.81
N PRO A 427 -31.16 -2.35 0.81
CA PRO A 427 -31.96 -1.31 0.20
C PRO A 427 -33.26 -1.94 -0.31
N ASP A 428 -34.39 -1.21 -0.24
CA ASP A 428 -35.59 -1.56 -1.03
C ASP A 428 -35.13 -1.94 -2.44
N ALA A 429 -35.76 -2.95 -3.06
CA ALA A 429 -35.41 -3.49 -4.38
C ALA A 429 -35.53 -2.49 -5.57
N GLY A 430 -35.29 -1.21 -5.34
CA GLY A 430 -34.71 -0.30 -6.32
C GLY A 430 -33.17 -0.41 -6.31
N PRO A 431 -32.49 0.13 -7.34
CA PRO A 431 -31.05 0.28 -7.26
C PRO A 431 -30.73 1.05 -5.97
N ALA A 432 -29.61 0.69 -5.32
CA ALA A 432 -29.03 1.54 -4.28
C ALA A 432 -29.06 3.01 -4.76
N PRO A 433 -28.98 4.01 -3.87
CA PRO A 433 -28.40 5.25 -4.31
C PRO A 433 -26.96 4.92 -4.71
N GLU A 434 -26.76 4.42 -5.93
CA GLU A 434 -25.51 4.54 -6.65
C GLU A 434 -25.22 6.01 -6.52
N ARG A 435 -24.18 6.32 -5.75
CA ARG A 435 -23.49 7.59 -5.92
C ARG A 435 -23.42 7.78 -7.43
N PRO A 436 -24.10 8.79 -8.00
CA PRO A 436 -24.24 8.88 -9.43
C PRO A 436 -22.85 8.75 -10.04
N ALA A 437 -22.71 7.97 -11.10
CA ALA A 437 -21.40 7.59 -11.63
C ALA A 437 -20.46 8.80 -11.83
N GLU A 438 -21.04 9.98 -12.01
CA GLU A 438 -20.42 11.28 -12.23
C GLU A 438 -19.99 12.06 -10.98
N VAL A 439 -20.49 11.71 -9.79
CA VAL A 439 -20.19 12.43 -8.55
C VAL A 439 -18.82 11.98 -8.04
N LEU A 440 -17.94 12.93 -7.74
CA LEU A 440 -16.64 12.70 -7.10
C LEU A 440 -16.69 13.01 -5.61
N ASP A 441 -16.19 12.12 -4.75
CA ASP A 441 -16.00 12.34 -3.33
C ASP A 441 -14.51 12.56 -3.06
N VAL A 442 -14.21 13.59 -2.28
CA VAL A 442 -12.84 13.89 -1.87
C VAL A 442 -12.21 12.71 -1.09
N ALA A 443 -13.05 11.92 -0.41
CA ALA A 443 -12.66 10.71 0.29
C ALA A 443 -12.25 9.55 -0.64
N ASP A 444 -12.40 9.64 -1.96
CA ASP A 444 -11.83 8.63 -2.87
C ASP A 444 -10.32 8.82 -3.04
N VAL A 445 -9.86 10.05 -2.91
CA VAL A 445 -8.52 10.48 -3.30
C VAL A 445 -7.67 11.00 -2.14
N LEU A 446 -8.27 11.31 -0.98
CA LEU A 446 -7.55 11.75 0.22
C LEU A 446 -6.88 10.63 1.02
N GLY A 447 -5.83 10.95 1.77
CA GLY A 447 -5.12 9.97 2.60
C GLY A 447 -4.19 9.06 1.81
N LYS A 448 -3.64 8.03 2.46
CA LYS A 448 -2.77 7.04 1.79
C LYS A 448 -3.62 6.12 0.91
N ARG A 449 -3.44 6.21 -0.41
CA ARG A 449 -4.19 5.44 -1.40
C ARG A 449 -3.37 4.33 -2.02
N ALA A 450 -4.09 3.31 -2.49
CA ALA A 450 -3.52 2.29 -3.35
C ALA A 450 -4.49 2.01 -4.49
N VAL A 451 -4.00 2.21 -5.72
CA VAL A 451 -4.77 1.94 -6.93
C VAL A 451 -4.25 0.64 -7.53
N GLU A 452 -5.15 -0.34 -7.65
CA GLU A 452 -4.84 -1.59 -8.35
C GLU A 452 -4.84 -1.36 -9.86
N THR A 453 -3.76 -1.76 -10.51
CA THR A 453 -3.57 -1.67 -11.96
C THR A 453 -3.23 -3.04 -12.54
N ARG A 454 -3.73 -3.35 -13.74
CA ARG A 454 -3.41 -4.62 -14.41
C ARG A 454 -1.93 -4.76 -14.78
N LEU A 455 -1.24 -3.64 -14.99
CA LEU A 455 0.14 -3.63 -15.49
C LEU A 455 1.21 -3.63 -14.40
N ALA A 456 0.99 -2.92 -13.30
CA ALA A 456 1.97 -2.77 -12.22
C ALA A 456 1.47 -3.31 -10.87
N GLY A 457 0.28 -3.93 -10.83
CA GLY A 457 -0.37 -4.32 -9.57
C GLY A 457 -0.72 -3.08 -8.76
N ARG A 458 -0.49 -3.16 -7.45
CA ARG A 458 -0.82 -2.10 -6.48
C ARG A 458 0.14 -0.91 -6.58
N VAL A 459 -0.33 0.22 -7.07
CA VAL A 459 0.40 1.50 -7.06
C VAL A 459 -0.03 2.31 -5.83
N THR A 460 0.91 2.56 -4.91
CA THR A 460 0.65 3.32 -3.68
C THR A 460 0.93 4.80 -3.88
N VAL A 461 0.01 5.64 -3.44
CA VAL A 461 0.11 7.10 -3.37
C VAL A 461 0.18 7.50 -1.90
N ARG A 462 1.17 8.33 -1.54
CA ARG A 462 1.30 8.85 -0.18
C ARG A 462 0.34 10.00 0.05
N GLU A 463 -0.05 10.21 1.30
CA GLU A 463 -1.03 11.22 1.69
C GLU A 463 -0.58 12.64 1.30
N GLU A 464 0.70 12.97 1.47
CA GLU A 464 1.26 14.27 1.11
C GLU A 464 1.14 14.55 -0.41
N ASN A 465 1.30 13.51 -1.23
CA ASN A 465 1.20 13.60 -2.68
C ASN A 465 -0.26 13.70 -3.14
N ALA A 466 -1.16 12.96 -2.49
CA ALA A 466 -2.59 13.05 -2.73
C ALA A 466 -3.14 14.45 -2.42
N ALA A 467 -2.72 15.06 -1.30
CA ALA A 467 -3.10 16.42 -0.94
C ALA A 467 -2.63 17.46 -1.99
N ALA A 468 -1.41 17.32 -2.50
CA ALA A 468 -0.89 18.19 -3.56
C ALA A 468 -1.68 18.03 -4.88
N ALA A 469 -2.08 16.81 -5.23
CA ALA A 469 -2.89 16.56 -6.43
C ALA A 469 -4.28 17.20 -6.33
N ILE A 470 -4.92 17.15 -5.16
CA ILE A 470 -6.23 17.77 -4.93
C ILE A 470 -6.16 19.28 -5.10
N GLU A 471 -5.11 19.94 -4.61
CA GLU A 471 -4.92 21.38 -4.80
C GLU A 471 -4.97 21.75 -6.30
N VAL A 472 -4.23 21.00 -7.12
CA VAL A 472 -4.14 21.27 -8.55
C VAL A 472 -5.46 20.95 -9.24
N MET A 473 -6.06 19.80 -8.93
CA MET A 473 -7.29 19.33 -9.58
C MET A 473 -8.49 20.21 -9.24
N SER A 474 -8.66 20.57 -7.96
CA SER A 474 -9.85 21.31 -7.51
C SER A 474 -9.80 22.81 -7.85
N ARG A 475 -8.63 23.39 -8.12
CA ARG A 475 -8.50 24.85 -8.37
C ARG A 475 -8.25 25.22 -9.82
N PHE A 476 -7.51 24.39 -10.57
CA PHE A 476 -6.95 24.81 -11.86
C PHE A 476 -7.25 23.87 -13.01
N ALA A 477 -7.64 22.62 -12.74
CA ALA A 477 -7.93 21.65 -13.77
C ALA A 477 -9.29 21.92 -14.43
N LEU A 478 -9.49 21.34 -15.61
CA LEU A 478 -10.80 21.27 -16.25
C LEU A 478 -11.77 20.45 -15.41
N ALA A 479 -13.05 20.53 -15.76
CA ALA A 479 -14.08 19.68 -15.20
C ALA A 479 -13.64 18.20 -15.26
N PRO A 480 -13.77 17.41 -14.18
CA PRO A 480 -13.34 16.01 -14.13
C PRO A 480 -13.92 15.16 -15.27
N GLN A 481 -15.14 15.47 -15.70
CA GLN A 481 -15.79 14.89 -16.87
C GLN A 481 -14.90 14.93 -18.13
N ALA A 482 -14.09 15.96 -18.32
CA ALA A 482 -13.19 16.10 -19.46
C ALA A 482 -11.84 15.38 -19.30
N LEU A 483 -11.50 14.94 -18.09
CA LEU A 483 -10.16 14.49 -17.70
C LEU A 483 -10.11 12.98 -17.49
N ALA A 484 -10.22 12.23 -18.58
CA ALA A 484 -10.20 10.77 -18.52
C ALA A 484 -8.79 10.15 -18.45
N TYR A 485 -7.75 10.95 -18.63
CA TYR A 485 -6.36 10.49 -18.71
C TYR A 485 -5.41 11.61 -18.30
N LEU A 486 -4.28 11.25 -17.67
CA LEU A 486 -3.12 12.14 -17.61
C LEU A 486 -1.88 11.41 -18.13
N PRO A 487 -1.06 12.08 -18.94
CA PRO A 487 0.11 11.47 -19.53
C PRO A 487 1.22 11.20 -18.51
N PRO A 488 1.94 10.07 -18.64
CA PRO A 488 3.06 9.78 -17.77
C PRO A 488 4.27 10.66 -18.07
N THR A 489 5.09 10.82 -17.04
CA THR A 489 6.45 11.32 -17.12
C THR A 489 7.33 10.40 -17.96
N MET A 490 8.41 10.93 -18.51
CA MET A 490 9.33 10.19 -19.38
C MET A 490 10.75 10.22 -18.83
N SER A 491 11.39 9.06 -18.80
CA SER A 491 12.78 8.92 -18.37
C SER A 491 13.76 9.15 -19.54
N PRO A 492 14.92 9.77 -19.30
CA PRO A 492 15.98 9.82 -20.30
C PRO A 492 16.77 8.49 -20.35
N VAL A 493 17.58 8.36 -21.38
CA VAL A 493 18.59 7.29 -21.46
C VAL A 493 19.65 7.38 -20.36
N ALA A 494 20.39 6.28 -20.17
CA ALA A 494 21.62 6.30 -19.38
C ALA A 494 22.58 7.38 -19.91
N THR A 495 23.46 7.88 -19.05
CA THR A 495 24.47 8.87 -19.46
C THR A 495 25.44 8.23 -20.43
N SER A 496 25.81 8.96 -21.49
CA SER A 496 26.71 8.43 -22.51
C SER A 496 28.15 8.34 -22.02
N THR A 497 28.86 7.34 -22.54
CA THR A 497 30.30 7.14 -22.37
C THR A 497 31.12 7.98 -23.34
N ARG A 498 30.50 8.57 -24.38
CA ARG A 498 31.17 9.45 -25.36
C ARG A 498 31.58 10.76 -24.71
N GLU A 499 32.78 11.25 -25.01
CA GLU A 499 33.43 12.34 -24.29
C GLU A 499 32.66 13.66 -24.31
N ASP A 500 31.96 13.97 -25.39
CA ASP A 500 31.31 15.26 -25.68
C ASP A 500 29.78 15.26 -25.54
N LEU A 501 29.19 14.11 -25.18
CA LEU A 501 27.74 13.91 -25.10
C LEU A 501 27.30 13.43 -23.72
N LEU A 502 26.14 13.93 -23.29
CA LEU A 502 25.46 13.45 -22.08
C LEU A 502 24.43 12.36 -22.41
N GLU A 503 23.77 12.45 -23.56
CA GLU A 503 22.76 11.51 -24.05
C GLU A 503 23.10 11.14 -25.49
N HIS A 504 22.92 9.87 -25.85
CA HIS A 504 23.21 9.37 -27.18
C HIS A 504 22.27 8.18 -27.52
N PRO A 505 21.97 7.92 -28.81
CA PRO A 505 21.04 6.86 -29.24
C PRO A 505 21.39 5.45 -28.75
N ALA A 506 22.68 5.10 -28.74
CA ALA A 506 23.17 3.77 -28.37
C ALA A 506 22.68 3.30 -26.98
N GLU A 507 22.52 4.22 -26.03
CA GLU A 507 22.08 3.94 -24.67
C GLU A 507 20.59 3.57 -24.61
N ALA A 508 19.75 4.11 -25.51
CA ALA A 508 18.36 3.68 -25.66
C ALA A 508 18.29 2.29 -26.30
N PHE A 509 19.03 2.06 -27.38
CA PHE A 509 18.99 0.78 -28.09
C PHE A 509 19.53 -0.36 -27.21
N SER A 510 20.62 -0.11 -26.48
CA SER A 510 21.16 -1.04 -25.49
C SER A 510 20.15 -1.37 -24.38
N TYR A 511 19.38 -0.39 -23.90
CA TYR A 511 18.32 -0.63 -22.93
C TYR A 511 17.26 -1.60 -23.48
N TYR A 512 16.71 -1.32 -24.66
CA TYR A 512 15.64 -2.15 -25.25
C TYR A 512 16.14 -3.55 -25.61
N ARG A 513 17.36 -3.68 -26.15
CA ARG A 513 18.02 -4.97 -26.37
C ARG A 513 18.18 -5.75 -25.06
N GLY A 514 18.58 -5.08 -23.98
CA GLY A 514 18.73 -5.67 -22.65
C GLY A 514 17.41 -6.20 -22.07
N GLU A 515 16.29 -5.56 -22.40
CA GLU A 515 14.94 -6.02 -22.04
C GLU A 515 14.37 -7.08 -23.00
N GLY A 516 15.07 -7.41 -24.09
CA GLY A 516 14.63 -8.39 -25.08
C GLY A 516 13.69 -7.84 -26.15
N VAL A 517 13.66 -6.52 -26.35
CA VAL A 517 12.88 -5.86 -27.41
C VAL A 517 13.78 -5.69 -28.64
N ALA A 518 13.44 -6.37 -29.74
CA ALA A 518 14.20 -6.32 -30.99
C ALA A 518 13.83 -5.09 -31.84
N GLU A 519 12.55 -4.81 -32.02
CA GLU A 519 12.10 -3.72 -32.89
C GLU A 519 11.68 -2.48 -32.09
N VAL A 520 12.23 -1.33 -32.47
CA VAL A 520 11.92 -0.03 -31.86
C VAL A 520 11.60 1.02 -32.92
N VAL A 521 10.87 2.04 -32.52
CA VAL A 521 10.61 3.24 -33.33
C VAL A 521 11.21 4.46 -32.64
N CYS A 522 12.05 5.19 -33.38
CA CYS A 522 12.53 6.51 -33.04
C CYS A 522 11.54 7.53 -33.59
N GLN A 523 10.96 8.36 -32.73
CA GLN A 523 10.06 9.45 -33.13
C GLN A 523 10.72 10.79 -32.82
N GLU A 524 10.57 11.79 -33.71
CA GLU A 524 10.97 13.16 -33.43
C GLU A 524 10.37 13.60 -32.09
N LYS A 525 11.22 14.13 -31.20
CA LYS A 525 10.74 14.74 -29.98
C LYS A 525 10.41 16.19 -30.29
N HIS A 526 9.14 16.45 -30.58
CA HIS A 526 8.64 17.81 -30.79
C HIS A 526 8.88 18.67 -29.55
N MET A 527 9.39 19.88 -29.74
CA MET A 527 9.63 20.82 -28.66
C MET A 527 8.46 21.79 -28.54
N GLY A 528 7.47 21.40 -27.73
CA GLY A 528 6.26 22.16 -27.49
C GLY A 528 5.78 22.01 -26.05
N SER A 529 4.49 21.78 -25.88
CA SER A 529 3.97 21.28 -24.61
C SER A 529 2.94 20.18 -24.85
N ARG A 530 3.08 19.07 -24.11
CA ARG A 530 2.19 17.92 -24.22
C ARG A 530 0.74 18.33 -23.98
N ALA A 531 -0.11 17.96 -24.92
CA ALA A 531 -1.53 18.26 -24.95
C ALA A 531 -2.32 16.98 -25.19
N VAL A 532 -3.34 16.78 -24.39
CA VAL A 532 -4.32 15.71 -24.60
C VAL A 532 -5.59 16.34 -25.15
N ALA A 533 -6.08 15.82 -26.27
CA ALA A 533 -7.26 16.31 -26.96
C ALA A 533 -8.35 15.22 -26.93
N LEU A 534 -9.41 15.46 -26.16
CA LEU A 534 -10.67 14.74 -26.32
C LEU A 534 -11.45 15.44 -27.44
N VAL A 535 -11.80 14.72 -28.49
CA VAL A 535 -12.49 15.27 -29.67
C VAL A 535 -13.78 14.52 -29.88
N ARG A 536 -14.89 15.25 -30.09
CA ARG A 536 -16.21 14.65 -30.34
C ARG A 536 -16.71 15.01 -31.74
N ARG A 537 -17.43 14.08 -32.35
CA ARG A 537 -18.06 14.27 -33.65
C ARG A 537 -19.13 15.37 -33.57
N ALA A 538 -19.32 16.09 -34.67
CA ALA A 538 -20.15 17.30 -34.67
C ALA A 538 -21.65 17.04 -34.42
N ASP A 539 -22.11 15.85 -34.77
CA ASP A 539 -23.47 15.33 -34.68
C ASP A 539 -23.72 14.46 -33.42
N ALA A 540 -22.71 14.28 -32.56
CA ALA A 540 -22.81 13.41 -31.39
C ALA A 540 -23.92 13.90 -30.43
N THR A 541 -24.94 13.07 -30.20
CA THR A 541 -25.98 13.31 -29.19
C THR A 541 -25.49 12.85 -27.82
N GLY A 542 -25.72 13.65 -26.77
CA GLY A 542 -25.09 13.49 -25.46
C GLY A 542 -25.18 12.10 -24.81
N ASP A 543 -24.12 11.74 -24.08
CA ASP A 543 -24.00 10.60 -23.16
C ASP A 543 -24.47 11.05 -21.76
N PRO A 544 -25.09 10.21 -20.90
CA PRO A 544 -25.48 10.58 -19.55
C PRO A 544 -24.21 10.89 -18.73
N GLY A 545 -23.89 12.18 -18.61
CA GLY A 545 -22.90 12.69 -17.66
C GLY A 545 -21.86 13.67 -18.15
N ARG A 546 -22.03 14.20 -19.37
CA ARG A 546 -21.24 15.34 -19.86
C ARG A 546 -22.14 16.39 -20.52
N PRO A 547 -21.87 17.69 -20.36
CA PRO A 547 -22.73 18.74 -20.90
C PRO A 547 -22.99 18.56 -22.40
N VAL A 548 -24.26 18.66 -22.79
CA VAL A 548 -24.69 18.63 -24.19
C VAL A 548 -24.20 19.91 -24.89
N GLY A 549 -23.38 19.77 -25.94
CA GLY A 549 -22.97 20.89 -26.81
C GLY A 549 -21.46 21.19 -26.87
N GLU A 550 -20.62 20.57 -26.03
CA GLU A 550 -19.16 20.77 -26.07
C GLU A 550 -18.47 19.81 -27.05
N ARG A 551 -17.59 20.34 -27.92
CA ARG A 551 -16.82 19.59 -28.95
C ARG A 551 -15.68 18.74 -28.37
N GLY A 552 -15.48 18.75 -27.05
CA GLY A 552 -14.45 17.99 -26.35
C GLY A 552 -13.61 18.84 -25.41
N ALA A 553 -12.34 18.50 -25.21
CA ALA A 553 -11.44 19.22 -24.31
C ALA A 553 -9.98 19.16 -24.77
N LEU A 554 -9.23 20.24 -24.53
CA LEU A 554 -7.79 20.32 -24.79
C LEU A 554 -7.06 20.71 -23.50
N TYR A 555 -6.25 19.81 -22.95
CA TYR A 555 -5.64 19.99 -21.64
C TYR A 555 -4.17 19.58 -21.55
N THR A 556 -3.49 20.14 -20.55
CA THR A 556 -2.07 19.89 -20.26
C THR A 556 -1.85 18.58 -19.51
N ARG A 557 -0.59 18.19 -19.31
CA ARG A 557 -0.18 17.07 -18.44
C ARG A 557 -0.65 17.14 -16.97
N THR A 558 -1.18 18.28 -16.53
CA THR A 558 -1.72 18.51 -15.18
C THR A 558 -3.24 18.73 -15.18
N GLY A 559 -3.91 18.46 -16.30
CA GLY A 559 -5.37 18.56 -16.42
C GLY A 559 -5.89 19.98 -16.59
N ARG A 560 -5.02 20.98 -16.77
CA ARG A 560 -5.42 22.39 -16.95
C ARG A 560 -5.81 22.65 -18.40
N ALA A 561 -6.72 23.61 -18.61
CA ALA A 561 -7.01 24.13 -19.95
C ALA A 561 -5.71 24.53 -20.67
N PHE A 562 -5.54 24.07 -21.90
CA PHE A 562 -4.33 24.38 -22.65
C PHE A 562 -4.36 25.82 -23.16
N LEU A 563 -5.43 26.19 -23.89
CA LEU A 563 -5.68 27.51 -24.47
C LEU A 563 -6.83 28.22 -23.73
N GLY A 564 -7.06 29.49 -24.05
CA GLY A 564 -8.28 30.20 -23.62
C GLY A 564 -9.54 29.57 -24.20
N ALA A 565 -10.71 29.85 -23.64
CA ALA A 565 -11.97 29.21 -23.99
C ALA A 565 -12.33 29.34 -25.49
N ASP A 566 -12.20 30.54 -26.05
CA ASP A 566 -12.55 30.82 -27.46
C ASP A 566 -11.63 30.05 -28.42
N LEU A 567 -10.31 30.07 -28.16
CA LEU A 567 -9.32 29.35 -28.97
C LEU A 567 -9.45 27.83 -28.81
N THR A 568 -9.79 27.35 -27.62
CA THR A 568 -10.07 25.92 -27.38
C THR A 568 -11.27 25.46 -28.20
N THR A 569 -12.34 26.26 -28.21
CA THR A 569 -13.55 25.97 -28.99
C THR A 569 -13.26 25.94 -30.48
N ALA A 570 -12.53 26.94 -31.00
CA ALA A 570 -12.13 26.99 -32.40
C ALA A 570 -11.22 25.81 -32.79
N PHE A 571 -10.25 25.47 -31.92
CA PHE A 571 -9.34 24.34 -32.13
C PHE A 571 -10.08 23.02 -32.21
N LEU A 572 -10.97 22.75 -31.25
CA LEU A 572 -11.73 21.49 -31.20
C LEU A 572 -12.75 21.37 -32.33
N ALA A 573 -13.35 22.47 -32.78
CA ALA A 573 -14.25 22.45 -33.93
C ALA A 573 -13.52 22.10 -35.24
N ARG A 574 -12.33 22.68 -35.44
CA ARG A 574 -11.45 22.37 -36.58
C ARG A 574 -10.98 20.91 -36.51
N LEU A 575 -10.39 20.51 -35.38
CA LEU A 575 -9.90 19.14 -35.18
C LEU A 575 -11.00 18.08 -35.30
N ALA A 576 -12.23 18.34 -34.85
CA ALA A 576 -13.35 17.41 -35.02
C ALA A 576 -13.71 17.19 -36.50
N THR A 577 -13.55 18.23 -37.33
CA THR A 577 -13.74 18.14 -38.79
C THR A 577 -12.60 17.32 -39.39
N ASP A 578 -11.35 17.61 -39.01
CA ASP A 578 -10.17 16.90 -39.53
C ASP A 578 -10.18 15.40 -39.16
N VAL A 579 -10.63 15.05 -37.95
CA VAL A 579 -10.79 13.65 -37.50
C VAL A 579 -11.89 12.93 -38.30
N ALA A 580 -12.98 13.63 -38.63
CA ALA A 580 -14.04 13.07 -39.48
C ALA A 580 -13.57 12.88 -40.93
N ASP A 581 -12.93 13.89 -41.51
CA ASP A 581 -12.42 13.86 -42.90
C ASP A 581 -11.31 12.82 -43.08
N ALA A 582 -10.49 12.58 -42.04
CA ALA A 582 -9.51 11.50 -42.01
C ALA A 582 -10.12 10.09 -41.84
N GLY A 583 -11.44 9.98 -41.68
CA GLY A 583 -12.18 8.73 -41.50
C GLY A 583 -11.93 8.03 -40.17
N VAL A 584 -11.43 8.74 -39.16
CA VAL A 584 -11.01 8.14 -37.88
C VAL A 584 -12.21 7.74 -37.03
N PHE A 585 -13.25 8.57 -36.96
CA PHE A 585 -14.48 8.21 -36.22
C PHE A 585 -15.12 6.92 -36.76
N ASP A 586 -15.17 6.79 -38.09
CA ASP A 586 -15.76 5.62 -38.75
C ASP A 586 -14.89 4.37 -38.60
N GLU A 587 -13.56 4.50 -38.70
CA GLU A 587 -12.62 3.38 -38.45
C GLU A 587 -12.73 2.85 -37.02
N LEU A 588 -12.93 3.74 -36.05
CA LEU A 588 -12.99 3.40 -34.63
C LEU A 588 -14.40 3.02 -34.14
N ASP A 589 -15.43 3.17 -34.99
CA ASP A 589 -16.84 2.99 -34.63
C ASP A 589 -17.21 3.80 -33.37
N SER A 590 -16.88 5.10 -33.38
CA SER A 590 -17.04 5.95 -32.21
C SER A 590 -17.37 7.40 -32.57
N ASP A 591 -18.11 8.06 -31.68
CA ASP A 591 -18.45 9.48 -31.73
C ASP A 591 -17.42 10.37 -30.99
N TRP A 592 -16.42 9.78 -30.34
CA TRP A 592 -15.33 10.50 -29.69
C TRP A 592 -13.99 9.78 -29.84
N VAL A 593 -12.91 10.55 -29.79
CA VAL A 593 -11.54 10.02 -29.78
C VAL A 593 -10.69 10.82 -28.80
N LEU A 594 -9.81 10.13 -28.08
CA LEU A 594 -8.83 10.75 -27.20
C LEU A 594 -7.44 10.65 -27.82
N LEU A 595 -6.83 11.79 -28.11
CA LEU A 595 -5.53 11.91 -28.76
C LEU A 595 -4.48 12.46 -27.79
N ASP A 596 -3.27 11.93 -27.88
CA ASP A 596 -2.09 12.43 -27.17
C ASP A 596 -1.10 13.00 -28.20
N GLY A 597 -0.65 14.22 -27.95
CA GLY A 597 0.19 14.95 -28.88
C GLY A 597 0.99 16.06 -28.21
N GLU A 598 1.74 16.78 -29.03
CA GLU A 598 2.49 17.97 -28.62
C GLU A 598 1.92 19.19 -29.34
N LEU A 599 1.62 20.27 -28.61
CA LEU A 599 1.24 21.55 -29.22
C LEU A 599 2.46 22.48 -29.33
N LEU A 600 2.68 23.02 -30.52
CA LEU A 600 3.78 23.91 -30.89
C LEU A 600 3.25 25.32 -31.21
N PRO A 601 4.09 26.38 -31.09
CA PRO A 601 5.42 26.39 -30.47
C PRO A 601 5.37 26.27 -28.94
N TRP A 602 6.53 25.99 -28.35
CA TRP A 602 6.72 26.05 -26.90
C TRP A 602 6.30 27.40 -26.29
N SER A 603 6.49 28.50 -27.03
CA SER A 603 6.10 29.85 -26.60
C SER A 603 4.60 30.05 -26.36
N VAL A 604 3.72 29.22 -26.95
CA VAL A 604 2.26 29.30 -26.72
C VAL A 604 1.92 29.08 -25.25
N LYS A 605 2.59 28.14 -24.58
CA LYS A 605 2.32 27.82 -23.17
C LYS A 605 3.37 28.34 -22.21
N ALA A 606 4.63 28.48 -22.65
CA ALA A 606 5.77 28.77 -21.77
C ALA A 606 6.30 30.20 -21.90
N GLY A 607 5.54 31.14 -22.45
CA GLY A 607 5.99 32.51 -22.72
C GLY A 607 6.64 33.22 -21.52
N ASP A 608 6.02 33.16 -20.34
CA ASP A 608 6.57 33.79 -19.12
C ASP A 608 7.84 33.08 -18.64
N LEU A 609 7.85 31.75 -18.64
CA LEU A 609 9.02 30.96 -18.29
C LEU A 609 10.21 31.28 -19.20
N ILE A 610 9.98 31.37 -20.51
CA ILE A 610 11.00 31.73 -21.50
C ILE A 610 11.54 33.12 -21.20
N ARG A 611 10.67 34.10 -20.95
CA ARG A 611 11.08 35.50 -20.69
C ARG A 611 11.89 35.61 -19.40
N ASP A 612 11.39 35.04 -18.32
CA ASP A 612 11.87 35.31 -16.97
C ASP A 612 13.09 34.45 -16.62
N GLN A 613 13.22 33.25 -17.19
CA GLN A 613 14.31 32.32 -16.88
C GLN A 613 15.32 32.19 -18.03
N TYR A 614 14.87 31.97 -19.27
CA TYR A 614 15.78 31.68 -20.38
C TYR A 614 16.33 32.95 -21.03
N ALA A 615 15.45 33.87 -21.42
CA ALA A 615 15.84 35.12 -22.06
C ALA A 615 16.60 36.05 -21.10
N SER A 616 16.24 36.06 -19.80
CA SER A 616 16.96 36.83 -18.78
C SER A 616 18.43 36.38 -18.64
N VAL A 617 18.69 35.07 -18.55
CA VAL A 617 20.03 34.48 -18.49
C VAL A 617 20.82 34.79 -19.76
N GLY A 618 20.21 34.57 -20.94
CA GLY A 618 20.84 34.86 -22.22
C GLY A 618 21.15 36.36 -22.42
N ALA A 619 20.27 37.26 -21.97
CA ALA A 619 20.49 38.70 -22.03
C ALA A 619 21.61 39.15 -21.10
N ALA A 620 21.58 38.72 -19.83
CA ALA A 620 22.60 39.10 -18.85
C ALA A 620 24.00 38.61 -19.27
N ALA A 621 24.11 37.35 -19.70
CA ALA A 621 25.39 36.78 -20.13
C ALA A 621 25.97 37.51 -21.35
N ARG A 622 25.14 37.80 -22.37
CA ARG A 622 25.58 38.50 -23.58
C ARG A 622 25.88 39.97 -23.36
N ALA A 623 25.31 40.61 -22.33
CA ALA A 623 25.67 41.98 -21.97
C ALA A 623 27.03 42.06 -21.26
N VAL A 624 27.33 41.11 -20.37
CA VAL A 624 28.49 41.19 -19.46
C VAL A 624 29.74 40.52 -20.02
N LEU A 625 29.62 39.33 -20.62
CA LEU A 625 30.77 38.52 -21.03
C LEU A 625 31.65 39.19 -22.10
N PRO A 626 31.10 39.87 -23.14
CA PRO A 626 31.92 40.59 -24.11
C PRO A 626 32.74 41.73 -23.50
N VAL A 627 32.16 42.46 -22.52
CA VAL A 627 32.85 43.54 -21.81
C VAL A 627 34.01 42.97 -20.98
N ALA A 628 33.76 41.90 -20.21
CA ALA A 628 34.80 41.22 -19.45
C ALA A 628 35.92 40.67 -20.35
N GLY A 629 35.56 40.06 -21.49
CA GLY A 629 36.52 39.58 -22.48
C GLY A 629 37.38 40.71 -23.07
N SER A 630 36.80 41.86 -23.38
CA SER A 630 37.53 43.03 -23.87
C SER A 630 38.53 43.56 -22.84
N LEU A 631 38.14 43.68 -21.58
CA LEU A 631 39.02 44.12 -20.50
C LEU A 631 40.19 43.16 -20.26
N LEU A 632 39.93 41.85 -20.28
CA LEU A 632 40.97 40.83 -20.15
C LEU A 632 41.93 40.83 -21.36
N ALA A 633 41.42 41.06 -22.57
CA ALA A 633 42.25 41.21 -23.77
C ALA A 633 43.18 42.44 -23.66
N GLN A 634 42.67 43.56 -23.16
CA GLN A 634 43.49 44.76 -22.90
C GLN A 634 44.55 44.51 -21.82
N ALA A 635 44.22 43.80 -20.75
CA ALA A 635 45.16 43.43 -19.70
C ALA A 635 46.27 42.50 -20.23
N ALA A 636 45.92 41.49 -21.04
CA ALA A 636 46.88 40.62 -21.70
C ALA A 636 47.82 41.39 -22.64
N ALA A 637 47.29 42.34 -23.42
CA ALA A 637 48.09 43.19 -24.31
C ALA A 637 49.10 44.09 -23.56
N ARG A 638 48.86 44.36 -22.27
CA ARG A 638 49.80 45.07 -21.38
C ARG A 638 50.83 44.16 -20.71
N GLY A 639 50.83 42.86 -21.02
CA GLY A 639 51.76 41.87 -20.47
C GLY A 639 51.36 41.26 -19.13
N LEU A 640 50.10 41.42 -18.70
CA LEU A 640 49.59 40.75 -17.50
C LEU A 640 49.21 39.30 -17.79
N ASP A 641 49.52 38.37 -16.88
CA ASP A 641 49.18 36.95 -17.02
C ASP A 641 47.69 36.68 -16.78
N VAL A 642 46.88 36.89 -17.82
CA VAL A 642 45.42 36.69 -17.79
C VAL A 642 44.89 35.85 -18.96
N ALA A 643 45.77 35.18 -19.71
CA ALA A 643 45.40 34.43 -20.92
C ALA A 643 44.35 33.34 -20.63
N GLY A 644 44.54 32.55 -19.57
CA GLY A 644 43.58 31.51 -19.17
C GLY A 644 42.21 32.07 -18.76
N LEU A 645 42.16 33.26 -18.15
CA LEU A 645 40.91 33.94 -17.83
C LEU A 645 40.20 34.44 -19.09
N LEU A 646 40.96 34.99 -20.05
CA LEU A 646 40.43 35.47 -21.32
C LEU A 646 39.78 34.32 -22.12
N ASP A 647 40.47 33.18 -22.25
CA ASP A 647 39.95 32.02 -22.98
C ASP A 647 38.72 31.43 -22.30
N ARG A 648 38.69 31.43 -20.96
CA ARG A 648 37.49 31.04 -20.20
C ARG A 648 36.31 31.97 -20.50
N GLN A 649 36.49 33.29 -20.55
CA GLN A 649 35.38 34.20 -20.86
C GLN A 649 34.92 34.10 -22.32
N ARG A 650 35.83 33.87 -23.27
CA ARG A 650 35.49 33.61 -24.67
C ARG A 650 34.61 32.37 -24.82
N THR A 651 34.99 31.28 -24.15
CA THR A 651 34.22 30.03 -24.13
C THR A 651 32.82 30.25 -23.56
N ARG A 652 32.72 30.91 -22.39
CA ARG A 652 31.42 31.23 -21.78
C ARG A 652 30.54 32.13 -22.66
N ALA A 653 31.14 33.06 -23.40
CA ALA A 653 30.40 33.92 -24.32
C ALA A 653 29.82 33.13 -25.49
N ALA A 654 30.61 32.20 -26.07
CA ALA A 654 30.13 31.28 -27.11
C ALA A 654 29.02 30.36 -26.59
N ASP A 655 29.18 29.79 -25.39
CA ASP A 655 28.16 28.96 -24.74
C ASP A 655 26.85 29.71 -24.48
N ALA A 656 26.92 30.95 -24.01
CA ALA A 656 25.74 31.80 -23.79
C ALA A 656 25.02 32.16 -25.09
N GLN A 657 25.78 32.35 -26.18
CA GLN A 657 25.21 32.56 -27.50
C GLN A 657 24.51 31.30 -28.01
N ALA A 658 25.16 30.13 -27.91
CA ALA A 658 24.57 28.85 -28.29
C ALA A 658 23.29 28.52 -27.49
N PHE A 659 23.29 28.76 -26.18
CA PHE A 659 22.10 28.66 -25.34
C PHE A 659 20.97 29.57 -25.82
N THR A 660 21.31 30.81 -26.18
CA THR A 660 20.32 31.78 -26.66
C THR A 660 19.73 31.38 -28.01
N ASP A 661 20.57 30.90 -28.92
CA ASP A 661 20.14 30.43 -30.23
C ASP A 661 19.28 29.17 -30.11
N ALA A 662 19.60 28.28 -29.15
CA ALA A 662 18.83 27.06 -28.90
C ALA A 662 17.38 27.34 -28.49
N TYR A 663 17.11 28.18 -27.49
CA TYR A 663 15.72 28.41 -27.05
C TYR A 663 14.90 29.20 -28.09
N ARG A 664 15.55 30.10 -28.85
CA ARG A 664 14.89 30.90 -29.88
C ARG A 664 14.30 30.08 -31.02
N ARG A 665 14.90 28.93 -31.36
CA ARG A 665 14.38 28.01 -32.39
C ARG A 665 12.97 27.50 -32.09
N TYR A 666 12.58 27.47 -30.82
CA TYR A 666 11.29 26.97 -30.35
C TYR A 666 10.28 28.08 -30.04
N CYS A 667 10.59 29.32 -30.44
CA CYS A 667 9.78 30.49 -30.16
C CYS A 667 9.46 31.23 -31.45
N TRP A 668 8.17 31.30 -31.80
CA TRP A 668 7.68 32.18 -32.87
C TRP A 668 6.34 32.80 -32.47
N PRO A 669 6.00 33.98 -33.02
CA PRO A 669 4.71 34.62 -32.76
C PRO A 669 3.56 33.81 -33.36
N THR A 670 2.42 33.84 -32.70
CA THR A 670 1.17 33.20 -33.13
C THR A 670 0.03 34.22 -33.09
N ASP A 671 -0.91 34.14 -34.04
CA ASP A 671 -2.12 34.96 -34.06
C ASP A 671 -3.35 34.05 -34.01
N GLY A 672 -3.98 33.98 -32.83
CA GLY A 672 -4.96 32.95 -32.52
C GLY A 672 -4.38 31.54 -32.68
N LEU A 673 -4.97 30.74 -33.57
CA LEU A 673 -4.44 29.41 -33.94
C LEU A 673 -3.44 29.47 -35.10
N THR A 674 -3.31 30.61 -35.77
CA THR A 674 -2.36 30.75 -36.88
C THR A 674 -0.93 30.66 -36.35
N GLY A 675 -0.15 29.75 -36.94
CA GLY A 675 1.21 29.46 -36.50
C GLY A 675 1.30 28.49 -35.31
N THR A 676 0.18 27.96 -34.80
CA THR A 676 0.21 26.80 -33.90
C THR A 676 0.18 25.50 -34.70
N ALA A 677 0.74 24.43 -34.14
CA ALA A 677 0.63 23.10 -34.74
C ALA A 677 0.45 22.03 -33.66
N PHE A 678 -0.42 21.06 -33.89
CA PHE A 678 -0.63 19.90 -33.03
C PHE A 678 -0.06 18.65 -33.71
N ALA A 679 0.96 18.06 -33.08
CA ALA A 679 1.58 16.83 -33.54
C ALA A 679 1.08 15.65 -32.69
N ALA A 680 0.01 15.01 -33.16
CA ALA A 680 -0.51 13.79 -32.54
C ALA A 680 0.51 12.64 -32.70
N PHE A 681 0.68 11.83 -31.67
CA PHE A 681 1.56 10.66 -31.71
C PHE A 681 0.91 9.39 -31.14
N GLN A 682 -0.21 9.50 -30.43
CA GLN A 682 -1.02 8.36 -30.00
C GLN A 682 -2.52 8.64 -30.06
N VAL A 683 -3.25 7.58 -30.39
CA VAL A 683 -4.70 7.46 -30.18
C VAL A 683 -4.86 6.62 -28.92
N LEU A 684 -5.40 7.20 -27.86
CA LEU A 684 -5.43 6.58 -26.53
C LEU A 684 -6.66 5.67 -26.36
N GLY A 685 -7.83 6.19 -26.74
CA GLY A 685 -9.10 5.49 -26.59
C GLY A 685 -10.23 6.11 -27.40
N ALA A 686 -11.28 5.32 -27.54
CA ALA A 686 -12.55 5.64 -28.19
C ALA A 686 -13.65 4.83 -27.47
N ALA A 687 -14.91 4.94 -27.91
CA ALA A 687 -16.03 4.23 -27.30
C ALA A 687 -15.73 2.73 -27.13
N GLY A 688 -15.79 2.24 -25.88
CA GLY A 688 -15.61 0.84 -25.54
C GLY A 688 -14.20 0.27 -25.68
N ARG A 689 -13.19 1.04 -26.12
CA ARG A 689 -11.86 0.50 -26.48
C ARG A 689 -10.70 1.43 -26.17
N THR A 690 -9.56 0.84 -25.84
CA THR A 690 -8.24 1.51 -25.77
C THR A 690 -7.32 0.91 -26.83
N PHE A 691 -6.23 1.61 -27.17
CA PHE A 691 -5.36 1.21 -28.29
C PHE A 691 -3.90 1.02 -27.87
N ALA A 692 -3.63 0.75 -26.60
CA ALA A 692 -2.27 0.50 -26.12
C ALA A 692 -1.64 -0.78 -26.71
N ASP A 693 -2.48 -1.68 -27.21
CA ASP A 693 -2.12 -2.93 -27.90
C ASP A 693 -1.79 -2.73 -29.39
N ARG A 694 -2.12 -1.56 -29.96
CA ARG A 694 -1.79 -1.23 -31.35
C ARG A 694 -0.33 -0.77 -31.46
N PRO A 695 0.39 -1.20 -32.53
CA PRO A 695 1.77 -0.77 -32.72
C PRO A 695 1.85 0.73 -33.02
N HIS A 696 2.98 1.35 -32.71
CA HIS A 696 3.19 2.78 -32.99
C HIS A 696 3.04 3.14 -34.47
N ALA A 697 3.32 2.21 -35.39
CA ALA A 697 3.08 2.43 -36.82
C ALA A 697 1.61 2.74 -37.12
N TRP A 698 0.66 2.08 -36.44
CA TRP A 698 -0.76 2.36 -36.62
C TRP A 698 -1.12 3.76 -36.09
N HIS A 699 -0.69 4.09 -34.87
CA HIS A 699 -0.94 5.42 -34.31
C HIS A 699 -0.39 6.55 -35.17
N LEU A 700 0.82 6.38 -35.71
CA LEU A 700 1.46 7.38 -36.56
C LEU A 700 0.79 7.48 -37.93
N SER A 701 0.21 6.38 -38.45
CA SER A 701 -0.59 6.42 -39.68
C SER A 701 -1.89 7.22 -39.52
N VAL A 702 -2.49 7.22 -38.32
CA VAL A 702 -3.61 8.09 -37.98
C VAL A 702 -3.16 9.54 -37.96
N ALA A 703 -2.04 9.83 -37.29
CA ALA A 703 -1.47 11.18 -37.23
C ALA A 703 -1.11 11.74 -38.62
N ASP A 704 -0.59 10.90 -39.53
CA ASP A 704 -0.28 11.31 -40.89
C ASP A 704 -1.54 11.64 -41.71
N ARG A 705 -2.63 10.88 -41.56
CA ARG A 705 -3.92 11.20 -42.19
C ARG A 705 -4.49 12.51 -41.68
N LEU A 706 -4.39 12.75 -40.38
CA LEU A 706 -4.79 14.01 -39.76
C LEU A 706 -3.96 15.19 -40.30
N ALA A 707 -2.64 15.06 -40.36
CA ALA A 707 -1.76 16.07 -40.95
C ALA A 707 -2.01 16.30 -42.45
N ALA A 708 -2.44 15.28 -43.19
CA ALA A 708 -2.82 15.41 -44.59
C ALA A 708 -4.18 16.12 -44.77
N ALA A 709 -5.11 15.96 -43.83
CA ALA A 709 -6.41 16.64 -43.83
C ALA A 709 -6.27 18.13 -43.55
N ASP A 710 -5.41 18.50 -42.58
CA ASP A 710 -5.15 19.89 -42.23
C ASP A 710 -3.67 20.17 -41.94
N PRO A 711 -2.86 20.42 -42.98
CA PRO A 711 -1.42 20.65 -42.83
C PRO A 711 -1.07 21.99 -42.16
N GLU A 712 -2.03 22.90 -41.98
CA GLU A 712 -1.78 24.15 -41.28
C GLU A 712 -1.82 23.98 -39.76
N LEU A 713 -2.77 23.20 -39.25
CA LEU A 713 -2.94 22.96 -37.82
C LEU A 713 -2.26 21.67 -37.36
N LEU A 714 -2.15 20.65 -38.21
CA LEU A 714 -1.77 19.30 -37.83
C LEU A 714 -0.43 18.92 -38.46
N ARG A 715 0.44 18.30 -37.67
CA ARG A 715 1.81 17.97 -38.07
C ARG A 715 2.10 16.49 -37.94
N SER A 716 2.65 15.90 -39.00
CA SER A 716 3.18 14.53 -38.98
C SER A 716 4.43 14.43 -38.10
N THR A 717 4.62 13.28 -37.46
CA THR A 717 5.83 13.02 -36.65
C THR A 717 6.86 12.26 -37.47
N ALA A 718 8.02 12.88 -37.71
CA ALA A 718 9.15 12.22 -38.37
C ALA A 718 9.63 11.03 -37.52
N ARG A 719 9.98 9.92 -38.18
CA ARG A 719 10.23 8.64 -37.50
C ARG A 719 11.19 7.73 -38.26
N HIS A 720 11.84 6.85 -37.51
CA HIS A 720 12.72 5.80 -38.03
C HIS A 720 12.47 4.50 -37.27
N VAL A 721 12.13 3.41 -37.96
CA VAL A 721 11.94 2.08 -37.35
C VAL A 721 13.22 1.27 -37.57
N LEU A 722 13.63 0.52 -36.55
CA LEU A 722 14.83 -0.32 -36.64
C LEU A 722 14.74 -1.57 -35.77
N ASP A 723 15.44 -2.60 -36.19
CA ASP A 723 15.82 -3.73 -35.36
C ASP A 723 17.14 -3.39 -34.63
N VAL A 724 17.11 -3.34 -33.29
CA VAL A 724 18.29 -3.02 -32.45
C VAL A 724 19.32 -4.16 -32.42
N THR A 725 19.05 -5.29 -33.08
CA THR A 725 20.01 -6.38 -33.27
C THR A 725 20.86 -6.21 -34.53
N ASP A 726 20.49 -5.30 -35.43
CA ASP A 726 21.25 -4.96 -36.63
C ASP A 726 22.11 -3.68 -36.42
N PRO A 727 23.44 -3.80 -36.35
CA PRO A 727 24.33 -2.65 -36.19
C PRO A 727 24.21 -1.60 -37.31
N ALA A 728 23.87 -2.01 -38.55
CA ALA A 728 23.71 -1.08 -39.65
C ALA A 728 22.44 -0.23 -39.47
N ALA A 729 21.36 -0.84 -38.97
CA ALA A 729 20.12 -0.13 -38.65
C ALA A 729 20.30 0.85 -37.49
N GLU A 730 21.07 0.49 -36.45
CA GLU A 730 21.42 1.41 -35.36
C GLU A 730 22.22 2.62 -35.84
N GLN A 731 23.17 2.40 -36.75
CA GLN A 731 23.98 3.46 -37.34
C GLN A 731 23.11 4.42 -38.14
N ALA A 732 22.22 3.91 -39.00
CA ALA A 732 21.28 4.73 -39.78
C ALA A 732 20.36 5.58 -38.87
N ALA A 733 19.81 4.98 -37.80
CA ALA A 733 18.99 5.71 -36.85
C ALA A 733 19.79 6.78 -36.06
N THR A 734 21.07 6.50 -35.77
CA THR A 734 21.98 7.47 -35.13
C THR A 734 22.27 8.65 -36.05
N GLU A 735 22.54 8.40 -37.33
CA GLU A 735 22.75 9.44 -38.35
C GLU A 735 21.51 10.32 -38.52
N TRP A 736 20.33 9.70 -38.54
CA TRP A 736 19.05 10.42 -38.55
C TRP A 736 18.90 11.33 -37.33
N TRP A 737 19.19 10.84 -36.12
CA TRP A 737 19.16 11.64 -34.90
C TRP A 737 20.19 12.78 -34.92
N THR A 738 21.40 12.54 -35.44
CA THR A 738 22.43 13.58 -35.59
C THR A 738 21.98 14.68 -36.55
N ALA A 739 21.39 14.31 -37.69
CA ALA A 739 20.86 15.28 -38.65
C ALA A 739 19.70 16.09 -38.04
N LEU A 740 18.74 15.43 -37.39
CA LEU A 740 17.59 16.05 -36.74
C LEU A 740 18.02 17.08 -35.68
N THR A 741 18.98 16.72 -34.83
CA THR A 741 19.45 17.59 -33.75
C THR A 741 20.35 18.72 -34.25
N ALA A 742 21.10 18.52 -35.34
CA ALA A 742 21.88 19.57 -35.99
C ALA A 742 20.97 20.66 -36.62
N ASP A 743 19.85 20.25 -37.20
CA ASP A 743 18.84 21.18 -37.76
C ASP A 743 18.05 21.93 -36.67
N GLY A 744 18.22 21.54 -35.40
CA GLY A 744 17.62 22.22 -34.26
C GLY A 744 16.40 21.53 -33.66
N GLY A 745 16.13 20.28 -34.03
CA GLY A 745 15.21 19.44 -33.29
C GLY A 745 15.71 19.18 -31.86
N GLU A 746 14.80 19.01 -30.92
CA GLU A 746 15.18 18.71 -29.53
C GLU A 746 15.90 17.36 -29.43
N GLY A 747 15.51 16.37 -30.23
CA GLY A 747 16.02 15.02 -30.20
C GLY A 747 14.95 14.02 -30.62
N MET A 748 15.00 12.82 -30.03
CA MET A 748 14.02 11.78 -30.32
C MET A 748 13.50 11.09 -29.06
N VAL A 749 12.37 10.41 -29.20
CA VAL A 749 11.85 9.43 -28.24
C VAL A 749 11.93 8.06 -28.89
N VAL A 750 12.69 7.15 -28.29
CA VAL A 750 12.77 5.74 -28.71
C VAL A 750 11.71 4.97 -27.95
N LYS A 751 10.85 4.23 -28.66
CA LYS A 751 9.74 3.46 -28.09
C LYS A 751 9.74 2.02 -28.65
N PRO A 752 9.25 1.01 -27.92
CA PRO A 752 9.01 -0.32 -28.50
C PRO A 752 8.06 -0.22 -29.70
N ALA A 753 8.37 -0.83 -30.84
CA ALA A 753 7.52 -0.71 -32.04
C ALA A 753 6.07 -1.19 -31.80
N ALA A 754 5.92 -2.22 -30.96
CA ALA A 754 4.65 -2.81 -30.55
C ALA A 754 3.86 -1.99 -29.50
N ASN A 755 4.34 -0.79 -29.08
CA ASN A 755 3.74 0.01 -28.02
C ASN A 755 3.82 -0.69 -26.64
N LEU A 756 2.70 -1.12 -26.05
CA LEU A 756 2.69 -1.79 -24.74
C LEU A 756 3.46 -3.12 -24.81
N THR A 757 4.66 -3.14 -24.23
CA THR A 757 5.60 -4.27 -24.35
C THR A 757 6.05 -4.77 -22.98
N ARG A 758 6.14 -6.10 -22.84
CA ARG A 758 6.75 -6.76 -21.67
C ARG A 758 8.09 -7.35 -22.08
N GLY A 759 9.14 -6.96 -21.36
CA GLY A 759 10.49 -7.47 -21.49
C GLY A 759 10.80 -8.49 -20.40
N ARG A 760 12.09 -8.80 -20.25
CA ARG A 760 12.61 -9.80 -19.30
C ARG A 760 12.25 -9.49 -17.84
N ARG A 761 12.12 -8.22 -17.47
CA ARG A 761 11.89 -7.77 -16.10
C ARG A 761 10.48 -7.20 -15.86
N GLY A 762 9.54 -7.47 -16.75
CA GLY A 762 8.16 -6.95 -16.70
C GLY A 762 7.90 -5.89 -17.76
N VAL A 763 7.05 -4.91 -17.46
CA VAL A 763 6.73 -3.82 -18.39
C VAL A 763 7.97 -2.97 -18.66
N VAL A 764 8.30 -2.74 -19.94
CA VAL A 764 9.45 -1.91 -20.35
C VAL A 764 9.09 -0.43 -20.37
N GLN A 765 10.10 0.45 -20.39
CA GLN A 765 9.85 1.89 -20.53
C GLN A 765 9.06 2.18 -21.82
N PRO A 766 7.90 2.89 -21.74
CA PRO A 766 7.05 3.17 -22.91
C PRO A 766 7.70 4.15 -23.89
N GLY A 767 8.72 4.88 -23.43
CA GLY A 767 9.59 5.69 -24.27
C GLY A 767 10.79 6.20 -23.50
N LEU A 768 11.94 6.25 -24.17
CA LEU A 768 13.16 6.87 -23.66
C LEU A 768 13.51 8.08 -24.51
N LYS A 769 13.65 9.25 -23.88
CA LYS A 769 14.12 10.45 -24.59
C LYS A 769 15.64 10.45 -24.73
N VAL A 770 16.08 10.84 -25.92
CA VAL A 770 17.48 11.03 -26.31
C VAL A 770 17.60 12.44 -26.89
N ARG A 771 18.02 13.39 -26.06
CA ARG A 771 18.03 14.81 -26.41
C ARG A 771 19.36 15.22 -27.04
N GLY A 772 19.28 16.12 -28.01
CA GLY A 772 20.42 16.70 -28.71
C GLY A 772 21.30 17.54 -27.80
N ARG A 773 22.59 17.59 -28.15
CA ARG A 773 23.61 18.32 -27.38
C ARG A 773 23.27 19.79 -27.18
N GLU A 774 22.83 20.48 -28.24
CA GLU A 774 22.52 21.91 -28.15
C GLU A 774 21.23 22.17 -27.36
N TYR A 775 20.22 21.30 -27.49
CA TYR A 775 19.01 21.36 -26.68
C TYR A 775 19.32 21.25 -25.18
N LEU A 776 20.20 20.34 -24.79
CA LEU A 776 20.52 20.11 -23.37
C LEU A 776 21.15 21.32 -22.66
N ARG A 777 21.62 22.35 -23.40
CA ARG A 777 22.00 23.65 -22.80
C ARG A 777 20.83 24.32 -22.09
N LEU A 778 19.62 24.15 -22.61
CA LEU A 778 18.40 24.68 -22.01
C LEU A 778 18.09 24.02 -20.65
N VAL A 779 18.51 22.76 -20.49
CA VAL A 779 18.21 21.96 -19.30
C VAL A 779 19.32 22.03 -18.25
N TYR A 780 20.57 21.92 -18.69
CA TYR A 780 21.73 21.80 -17.80
C TYR A 780 22.56 23.09 -17.68
N GLY A 781 22.19 24.13 -18.43
CA GLY A 781 22.84 25.44 -18.43
C GLY A 781 23.76 25.63 -19.64
N PRO A 782 24.14 26.89 -19.95
CA PRO A 782 24.91 27.22 -21.16
C PRO A 782 26.25 26.48 -21.26
N ASP A 783 26.94 26.32 -20.13
CA ASP A 783 28.31 25.79 -20.02
C ASP A 783 28.36 24.31 -19.61
N TYR A 784 27.24 23.57 -19.72
CA TYR A 784 27.19 22.17 -19.30
C TYR A 784 28.15 21.26 -20.08
N THR A 785 28.49 21.65 -21.31
CA THR A 785 29.41 20.91 -22.20
C THR A 785 30.88 21.03 -21.79
N ALA A 786 31.22 21.90 -20.83
CA ALA A 786 32.58 21.99 -20.30
C ALA A 786 32.99 20.66 -19.64
N PRO A 787 34.21 20.14 -19.85
CA PRO A 787 34.60 18.79 -19.40
C PRO A 787 34.37 18.52 -17.90
N ALA A 788 34.66 19.50 -17.05
CA ALA A 788 34.44 19.41 -15.60
C ALA A 788 32.94 19.33 -15.24
N ASN A 789 32.08 20.07 -15.94
CA ASN A 789 30.64 20.02 -15.74
C ASN A 789 30.07 18.70 -16.25
N LEU A 790 30.46 18.29 -17.46
CA LEU A 790 29.95 17.07 -18.09
C LEU A 790 30.30 15.82 -17.27
N THR A 791 31.53 15.72 -16.77
CA THR A 791 31.96 14.63 -15.88
C THR A 791 31.09 14.54 -14.63
N ARG A 792 30.82 15.67 -13.97
CA ARG A 792 29.95 15.73 -12.80
C ARG A 792 28.49 15.38 -13.13
N LEU A 793 28.00 15.77 -14.31
CA LEU A 793 26.63 15.49 -14.75
C LEU A 793 26.41 14.03 -15.18
N ARG A 794 27.48 13.27 -15.47
CA ARG A 794 27.39 11.83 -15.74
C ARG A 794 26.94 11.03 -14.52
N GLU A 795 27.21 11.54 -13.31
CA GLU A 795 26.79 10.97 -12.03
C GLU A 795 25.32 11.32 -11.72
N ARG A 796 24.37 10.77 -12.50
CA ARG A 796 22.92 10.97 -12.28
C ARG A 796 22.17 9.66 -12.01
N ASN A 797 21.24 9.68 -11.06
CA ASN A 797 20.42 8.52 -10.71
C ASN A 797 19.10 8.54 -11.48
N LEU A 798 18.91 7.57 -12.38
CA LEU A 798 17.70 7.43 -13.18
C LEU A 798 16.62 6.53 -12.55
N GLY A 799 16.96 5.79 -11.50
CA GLY A 799 16.10 4.75 -10.93
C GLY A 799 14.74 5.29 -10.49
N ARG A 800 14.74 6.43 -9.78
CA ARG A 800 13.49 7.08 -9.33
C ARG A 800 12.61 7.54 -10.50
N LYS A 801 13.20 8.20 -11.51
CA LYS A 801 12.46 8.70 -12.69
C LYS A 801 11.90 7.55 -13.53
N ARG A 802 12.66 6.46 -13.71
CA ARG A 802 12.21 5.25 -14.40
C ARG A 802 11.05 4.57 -13.68
N GLY A 803 11.15 4.47 -12.35
CA GLY A 803 10.09 3.89 -11.53
C GLY A 803 8.81 4.75 -11.51
N LEU A 804 8.93 6.08 -11.54
CA LEU A 804 7.79 6.99 -11.69
C LEU A 804 7.11 6.81 -13.05
N ALA A 805 7.89 6.85 -14.15
CA ALA A 805 7.36 6.70 -15.51
C ALA A 805 6.55 5.42 -15.71
N LEU A 806 7.00 4.28 -15.15
CA LEU A 806 6.27 3.02 -15.25
C LEU A 806 4.98 3.01 -14.41
N ARG A 807 5.01 3.56 -13.19
CA ARG A 807 3.82 3.63 -12.33
C ARG A 807 2.76 4.54 -12.93
N GLU A 808 3.16 5.72 -13.40
CA GLU A 808 2.26 6.66 -14.06
C GLU A 808 1.72 6.10 -15.38
N TYR A 809 2.54 5.39 -16.16
CA TYR A 809 2.09 4.73 -17.39
C TYR A 809 1.05 3.65 -17.10
N ALA A 810 1.28 2.82 -16.07
CA ALA A 810 0.33 1.81 -15.62
C ALA A 810 -0.99 2.42 -15.16
N LEU A 811 -0.95 3.52 -14.39
CA LEU A 811 -2.14 4.26 -13.96
C LEU A 811 -2.88 4.89 -15.14
N GLY A 812 -2.17 5.53 -16.06
CA GLY A 812 -2.78 6.13 -17.25
C GLY A 812 -3.50 5.11 -18.11
N LEU A 813 -2.90 3.93 -18.33
CA LEU A 813 -3.54 2.84 -19.07
C LEU A 813 -4.72 2.23 -18.31
N GLU A 814 -4.59 2.01 -17.00
CA GLU A 814 -5.69 1.52 -16.17
C GLU A 814 -6.88 2.48 -16.21
N GLY A 815 -6.66 3.80 -16.10
CA GLY A 815 -7.72 4.80 -16.21
C GLY A 815 -8.46 4.73 -17.56
N LEU A 816 -7.72 4.60 -18.66
CA LEU A 816 -8.31 4.43 -19.99
C LEU A 816 -9.09 3.11 -20.13
N GLU A 817 -8.59 2.02 -19.56
CA GLU A 817 -9.28 0.73 -19.59
C GLU A 817 -10.56 0.74 -18.77
N ARG A 818 -10.56 1.37 -17.58
CA ARG A 818 -11.75 1.57 -16.76
C ARG A 818 -12.80 2.39 -17.49
N LEU A 819 -12.37 3.46 -18.18
CA LEU A 819 -13.24 4.25 -19.05
C LEU A 819 -13.84 3.40 -20.17
N ALA A 820 -13.03 2.61 -20.87
CA ALA A 820 -13.49 1.76 -21.97
C ALA A 820 -14.49 0.67 -21.50
N ARG A 821 -14.40 0.22 -20.24
CA ARG A 821 -15.36 -0.73 -19.64
C ARG A 821 -16.66 -0.09 -19.15
N GLY A 822 -16.76 1.25 -19.18
CA GLY A 822 -17.89 1.96 -18.60
C GLY A 822 -17.91 1.92 -17.06
N GLU A 823 -16.75 1.79 -16.41
CA GLU A 823 -16.69 1.90 -14.94
C GLU A 823 -17.09 3.32 -14.49
N PRO A 824 -17.59 3.49 -13.25
CA PRO A 824 -17.93 4.79 -12.70
C PRO A 824 -16.80 5.81 -12.78
N MET A 825 -17.13 7.09 -12.95
CA MET A 825 -16.15 8.18 -13.14
C MET A 825 -15.12 8.25 -12.02
N TRP A 826 -15.53 7.97 -10.79
CA TRP A 826 -14.63 7.97 -9.63
C TRP A 826 -13.54 6.90 -9.74
N ARG A 827 -13.84 5.72 -10.31
CA ARG A 827 -12.83 4.67 -10.60
C ARG A 827 -11.81 5.12 -11.62
N VAL A 828 -12.23 5.84 -12.66
CA VAL A 828 -11.30 6.44 -13.63
C VAL A 828 -10.44 7.51 -12.93
N HIS A 829 -11.07 8.31 -12.06
CA HIS A 829 -10.40 9.41 -11.38
C HIS A 829 -9.43 8.97 -10.29
N GLU A 830 -9.61 7.80 -9.66
CA GLU A 830 -8.56 7.21 -8.80
C GLU A 830 -7.22 7.15 -9.54
N CYS A 831 -7.22 6.71 -10.80
CA CYS A 831 -6.03 6.62 -11.63
C CYS A 831 -5.48 7.99 -12.02
N VAL A 832 -6.36 8.90 -12.46
CA VAL A 832 -5.99 10.26 -12.89
C VAL A 832 -5.38 11.06 -11.73
N PHE A 833 -6.01 11.04 -10.55
CA PHE A 833 -5.47 11.67 -9.35
C PHE A 833 -4.16 11.03 -8.91
N ALA A 834 -4.04 9.71 -9.02
CA ALA A 834 -2.79 9.04 -8.67
C ALA A 834 -1.64 9.45 -9.60
N VAL A 835 -1.85 9.63 -10.91
CA VAL A 835 -0.82 10.16 -11.82
C VAL A 835 -0.39 11.56 -11.37
N LEU A 836 -1.34 12.44 -11.12
CA LEU A 836 -1.06 13.81 -10.68
C LEU A 836 -0.33 13.85 -9.34
N ALA A 837 -0.70 12.95 -8.42
CA ALA A 837 -0.04 12.82 -7.13
C ALA A 837 1.41 12.32 -7.28
N LEU A 838 1.66 11.31 -8.11
CA LEU A 838 3.03 10.83 -8.37
C LEU A 838 3.92 11.91 -9.01
N GLU A 839 3.36 12.78 -9.84
CA GLU A 839 4.09 13.92 -10.43
C GLU A 839 4.54 14.96 -9.38
N SER A 840 3.93 14.98 -8.19
CA SER A 840 4.40 15.81 -7.07
C SER A 840 5.57 15.20 -6.28
N GLU A 841 5.96 13.95 -6.58
CA GLU A 841 7.13 13.35 -5.96
C GLU A 841 8.42 14.09 -6.41
N PRO A 842 9.30 14.50 -5.47
CA PRO A 842 10.49 15.25 -5.83
C PRO A 842 11.46 14.41 -6.66
N VAL A 843 11.66 14.79 -7.92
CA VAL A 843 12.64 14.18 -8.83
C VAL A 843 13.49 15.28 -9.46
N ASP A 844 14.70 14.95 -9.90
CA ASP A 844 15.54 15.90 -10.61
C ASP A 844 14.81 16.43 -11.86
N PRO A 845 14.49 17.73 -11.93
CA PRO A 845 13.67 18.32 -12.99
C PRO A 845 14.38 18.32 -14.35
N ARG A 846 15.70 18.10 -14.37
CA ARG A 846 16.50 18.01 -15.60
C ARG A 846 16.26 16.69 -16.35
N LEU A 847 15.76 15.67 -15.63
CA LEU A 847 15.65 14.30 -16.12
C LEU A 847 14.56 14.13 -17.15
#